data_AF-A0A1K2I8Q3-F1
#
_entry.id   AF-A0A1K2I8Q3-F1
#
_cell.length_a   1.000
_cell.length_b   1.000
_cell.length_c   1.000
_cell.angle_alpha   90.00
_cell.angle_beta   90.00
_cell.angle_gamma   90.00
#
_symmetry.space_group_name_H-M   'P 1'
#
loop_
_entity.id
_entity.type
_entity.pdbx_description
1 polymer ?
#
loop_
_entity_poly.entity_id
_entity_poly.type
_entity_poly.pdbx_seq_one_letter_code
_entity_poly.pdbx_strand_id
1 'polypeptide(L)'
;MSLKFILGPASTDRRAAVLEQLQKQLQADPKGQFFYIVPNHIKFSSEVDILTDLKRHQGNQDDFFAASRLQVFSFTRLAWFFMKNTPYYQIPRIGAAGLNMLVYQIMADLADKLTIYRGELAQPGFIAQVVRQLLALKTGCITAENLTQIAAELDQQSDIGAKVHDLALIYTQFSQAMQGRFIENTDLLGTLSDYLTQQDLSHTYFYVEGFSQLTAQENQLLLTVMQKAAGLTVGLMLDQPYRQQVPQKQNLFFKSGQLYHRLYQAARSLHVTILKDEMVQQARVNSDLQRLENFWRLSTNGSRHLSHEQLADSKSIQVIQADTRQTEIRQVATQIRQMVALKGYRYQDFLVLTRHLADYETIIAPIFKTFNIPIFDDLQRHMTDHPLVELINALFAVKQHYYRYQDMMRLLKTELLLPEVAGKPMPNNAYRQAVDLTENVVLKYGFTGKQWLRKEDWQFYRFEDQDFGTETTKDQARSEQVNLIRRFVKKTLPPFFKKLDQAKTGQDAAQIIYNFLVKRGVVAQLQDWRDQALEAGDLVKAAEPEQTWQVFCKMLDEYVTILGQVPFHADDLLALLQVGFSGASYSQIPSTLDQVLVSETGITQTAMRKVVFMIGSTDQVMPDRLMNEQLLSDDDQASLAPYLAEGTYLADDALTQLSCEPFLNYKAFLTPQQQLVFTYPLNDDGVTLKLSPYVDRIQQHFQLPLQVVQTRPALTDRKIAPFVGSKRSTLTHLVQIARDAMAQKVQLSVPWLYIYRLLQQDDNYQVLTENLLASLNYRNVPQKLRPEIVQALYGKTINTSISKLEEFYQNPYAYFLKYGLKLRERDVFELSPASAGEYYHMALDQLLRQIRQVGKKLSDLSVAEIDRLVDQILSQMIELPQFQVLTSSNRMAYLARQLAATIKQVAHALQRQSQRTQMAPFWTEVLFGHVSAEDGLKPLRFSLPKGHQVLVRGKIDRIDQMVLNDTAYLGIVDYKSGVRKFDFRDAYYGLALQMLTYLDAVLQNTASLIQNKQVKPKPAGALYLHLQNPKLKLKDVLRKGFEDALLAKNKYQGFLLNDAPLLENLDSDLAERTGSSKIYPLTKIKSGYSLHRSQLVTNEELNLLLKHDEALIKAAAAAIFAGNVALKPVKWPNNQTALQYSPFKAIMQFDAMLPENDYHHIAPIDRAQVIELLRKEKEENDGQKEN
;
A
#
# COMPACT_ATOMS: atom_id res chain seq x y z
N MET A 1 -12.46 51.43 33.50
CA MET A 1 -11.42 50.42 33.20
C MET A 1 -11.15 49.65 34.47
N SER A 2 -11.31 48.34 34.44
CA SER A 2 -11.00 47.49 35.58
C SER A 2 -10.54 46.11 35.14
N LEU A 3 -9.66 45.48 35.90
CA LEU A 3 -9.25 44.09 35.71
C LEU A 3 -9.80 43.23 36.86
N LYS A 4 -10.46 42.11 36.53
CA LYS A 4 -10.89 41.09 37.51
C LYS A 4 -10.35 39.72 37.10
N PHE A 5 -9.84 38.97 38.07
CA PHE A 5 -9.49 37.56 37.89
C PHE A 5 -10.53 36.65 38.54
N ILE A 6 -10.91 35.61 37.82
CA ILE A 6 -11.72 34.48 38.33
C ILE A 6 -10.83 33.25 38.23
N LEU A 7 -10.48 32.70 39.39
CA LEU A 7 -9.48 31.66 39.55
C LEU A 7 -10.13 30.40 40.10
N GLY A 8 -9.65 29.24 39.65
CA GLY A 8 -10.07 27.96 40.17
C GLY A 8 -9.29 26.81 39.53
N PRO A 9 -8.99 25.73 40.28
CA PRO A 9 -8.51 24.48 39.71
C PRO A 9 -9.51 23.90 38.69
N ALA A 10 -9.05 22.98 37.85
CA ALA A 10 -9.85 22.36 36.79
C ALA A 10 -11.14 21.68 37.30
N SER A 11 -11.16 21.17 38.53
CA SER A 11 -12.35 20.55 39.13
C SER A 11 -13.49 21.52 39.45
N THR A 12 -13.23 22.83 39.40
CA THR A 12 -14.20 23.87 39.75
C THR A 12 -14.97 24.41 38.54
N ASP A 13 -16.18 24.91 38.78
CA ASP A 13 -17.04 25.48 37.72
C ASP A 13 -16.73 26.96 37.48
N ARG A 14 -15.53 27.21 36.94
CA ARG A 14 -15.08 28.58 36.64
C ARG A 14 -15.97 29.27 35.62
N ARG A 15 -16.50 28.55 34.64
CA ARG A 15 -17.35 29.12 33.59
C ARG A 15 -18.64 29.69 34.19
N ALA A 16 -19.29 28.98 35.10
CA ALA A 16 -20.46 29.50 35.80
C ALA A 16 -20.17 30.82 36.51
N ALA A 17 -19.03 30.95 37.20
CA ALA A 17 -18.64 32.19 37.87
C ALA A 17 -18.38 33.35 36.88
N VAL A 18 -17.75 33.08 35.73
CA VAL A 18 -17.56 34.09 34.67
C VAL A 18 -18.91 34.54 34.10
N LEU A 19 -19.84 33.61 33.89
CA LEU A 19 -21.19 33.91 33.39
C LEU A 19 -22.03 34.67 34.41
N GLU A 20 -21.91 34.39 35.70
CA GLU A 20 -22.58 35.15 36.75
C GLU A 20 -22.08 36.61 36.75
N GLN A 21 -20.77 36.83 36.62
CA GLN A 21 -20.20 38.16 36.49
C GLN A 21 -20.68 38.87 35.21
N LEU A 22 -20.78 38.14 34.09
CA LEU A 22 -21.31 38.65 32.83
C LEU A 22 -22.76 39.08 32.98
N GLN A 23 -23.61 38.25 33.58
CA GLN A 23 -25.03 38.53 33.78
C GLN A 23 -25.24 39.76 34.68
N LYS A 24 -24.49 39.88 35.79
CA LYS A 24 -24.52 41.07 36.66
C LYS A 24 -24.20 42.34 35.88
N GLN A 25 -23.19 42.30 35.01
CA GLN A 25 -22.79 43.46 34.23
C GLN A 25 -23.77 43.77 33.07
N LEU A 26 -24.34 42.74 32.44
CA LEU A 26 -25.37 42.86 31.41
C LEU A 26 -26.61 43.61 31.92
N GLN A 27 -26.97 43.37 33.20
CA GLN A 27 -28.05 44.08 33.89
C GLN A 27 -27.64 45.49 34.34
N ALA A 28 -26.40 45.66 34.84
CA ALA A 28 -25.92 46.93 35.39
C ALA A 28 -25.65 48.00 34.33
N ASP A 29 -25.22 47.63 33.12
CA ASP A 29 -25.01 48.55 32.00
C ASP A 29 -25.90 48.19 30.81
N PRO A 30 -27.10 48.79 30.68
CA PRO A 30 -28.01 48.55 29.55
C PRO A 30 -27.44 48.95 28.18
N LYS A 31 -26.44 49.83 28.11
CA LYS A 31 -25.76 50.24 26.86
C LYS A 31 -24.53 49.37 26.55
N GLY A 32 -24.17 48.46 27.46
CA GLY A 32 -22.95 47.68 27.36
C GLY A 32 -22.92 46.73 26.16
N GLN A 33 -21.72 46.55 25.59
CA GLN A 33 -21.36 45.49 24.64
C GLN A 33 -20.44 44.47 25.32
N PHE A 34 -20.69 43.19 25.09
CA PHE A 34 -20.04 42.09 25.81
C PHE A 34 -19.37 41.12 24.83
N PHE A 35 -18.06 40.94 24.98
CA PHE A 35 -17.28 40.01 24.16
C PHE A 35 -16.72 38.89 25.04
N TYR A 36 -17.15 37.66 24.77
CA TYR A 36 -16.63 36.47 25.43
C TYR A 36 -15.61 35.81 24.51
N ILE A 37 -14.34 35.84 24.90
CA ILE A 37 -13.20 35.37 24.13
C ILE A 37 -12.81 33.95 24.56
N VAL A 38 -12.86 33.02 23.61
CA VAL A 38 -12.47 31.60 23.77
C VAL A 38 -11.50 31.15 22.67
N PRO A 39 -10.75 30.06 22.87
CA PRO A 39 -9.93 29.46 21.81
C PRO A 39 -10.75 29.04 20.58
N ASN A 40 -10.13 29.12 19.39
CA ASN A 40 -10.78 28.83 18.10
C ASN A 40 -11.47 27.45 18.06
N HIS A 41 -10.78 26.40 18.52
CA HIS A 41 -11.26 25.01 18.40
C HIS A 41 -12.57 24.72 19.16
N ILE A 42 -12.89 25.49 20.21
CA ILE A 42 -14.10 25.29 21.02
C ILE A 42 -15.13 26.40 20.83
N LYS A 43 -14.96 27.26 19.82
CA LYS A 43 -15.78 28.48 19.69
C LYS A 43 -17.27 28.15 19.56
N PHE A 44 -17.64 27.29 18.61
CA PHE A 44 -19.05 26.96 18.34
C PHE A 44 -19.71 26.26 19.54
N SER A 45 -19.04 25.26 20.12
CA SER A 45 -19.55 24.57 21.31
C SER A 45 -19.67 25.50 22.51
N SER A 46 -18.69 26.40 22.73
CA SER A 46 -18.76 27.40 23.79
C SER A 46 -19.89 28.40 23.58
N GLU A 47 -20.15 28.83 22.34
CA GLU A 47 -21.27 29.71 22.02
C GLU A 47 -22.62 29.05 22.39
N VAL A 48 -22.81 27.78 22.01
CA VAL A 48 -24.00 27.01 22.37
C VAL A 48 -24.12 26.84 23.89
N ASP A 49 -23.03 26.47 24.58
CA ASP A 49 -23.01 26.27 26.03
C ASP A 49 -23.38 27.58 26.76
N ILE A 50 -22.72 28.69 26.44
CA ILE A 50 -22.90 30.00 27.08
C ILE A 50 -24.34 30.50 26.92
N LEU A 51 -24.90 30.41 25.72
CA LEU A 51 -26.28 30.83 25.47
C LEU A 51 -27.29 29.94 26.21
N THR A 52 -27.01 28.63 26.27
CA THR A 52 -27.85 27.67 26.99
C THR A 52 -27.86 27.95 28.49
N ASP A 53 -26.70 28.23 29.08
CA ASP A 53 -26.59 28.52 30.51
C ASP A 53 -27.21 29.87 30.87
N LEU A 54 -27.01 30.91 30.04
CA LEU A 54 -27.67 32.20 30.23
C LEU A 54 -29.21 32.08 30.17
N LYS A 55 -29.74 31.28 29.23
CA LYS A 55 -31.18 30.98 29.16
C LYS A 55 -31.69 30.38 30.46
N ARG A 56 -31.00 29.38 31.00
CA ARG A 56 -31.35 28.72 32.28
C ARG A 56 -31.37 29.71 33.44
N HIS A 57 -30.35 30.56 33.54
CA HIS A 57 -30.23 31.54 34.63
C HIS A 57 -31.25 32.68 34.57
N GLN A 58 -31.79 33.02 33.39
CA GLN A 58 -32.87 34.01 33.26
C GLN A 58 -34.25 33.43 33.55
N GLY A 59 -34.37 32.11 33.80
CA GLY A 59 -35.64 31.45 34.02
C GLY A 59 -36.59 31.54 32.81
N ASN A 60 -36.05 31.83 31.62
CA ASN A 60 -36.87 32.02 30.43
C ASN A 60 -37.38 30.65 29.92
N GLN A 61 -38.70 30.49 29.90
CA GLN A 61 -39.38 29.27 29.42
C GLN A 61 -39.66 29.28 27.92
N ASP A 62 -39.34 30.37 27.20
CA ASP A 62 -39.44 30.41 25.74
C ASP A 62 -38.60 29.32 25.09
N ASP A 63 -39.06 28.74 23.98
CA ASP A 63 -38.29 27.74 23.24
C ASP A 63 -36.97 28.32 22.67
N PHE A 64 -36.94 29.63 22.40
CA PHE A 64 -35.82 30.32 21.75
C PHE A 64 -35.13 31.32 22.68
N PHE A 65 -33.79 31.37 22.61
CA PHE A 65 -32.99 32.36 23.33
C PHE A 65 -31.99 32.99 22.36
N ALA A 66 -31.95 34.32 22.29
CA ALA A 66 -31.05 35.07 21.44
C ALA A 66 -30.48 36.27 22.21
N ALA A 67 -29.19 36.53 22.03
CA ALA A 67 -28.51 37.69 22.62
C ALA A 67 -27.82 38.49 21.52
N SER A 68 -28.18 39.77 21.36
CA SER A 68 -27.56 40.65 20.36
C SER A 68 -26.34 41.40 20.90
N ARG A 69 -26.34 41.70 22.21
CA ARG A 69 -25.30 42.46 22.92
C ARG A 69 -24.13 41.62 23.40
N LEU A 70 -24.26 40.30 23.39
CA LEU A 70 -23.22 39.34 23.74
C LEU A 70 -22.72 38.66 22.48
N GLN A 71 -21.40 38.63 22.29
CA GLN A 71 -20.75 37.97 21.18
C GLN A 71 -19.69 37.02 21.70
N VAL A 72 -19.74 35.75 21.29
CA VAL A 72 -18.73 34.73 21.64
C VAL A 72 -17.74 34.59 20.48
N PHE A 73 -16.52 35.08 20.69
CA PHE A 73 -15.50 35.19 19.65
C PHE A 73 -14.18 34.51 20.04
N SER A 74 -13.36 34.25 19.04
CA SER A 74 -11.92 34.09 19.21
C SER A 74 -11.22 35.41 18.93
N PHE A 75 -9.91 35.51 19.22
CA PHE A 75 -9.14 36.71 18.90
C PHE A 75 -9.19 37.08 17.40
N THR A 76 -9.11 36.10 16.50
CA THR A 76 -9.22 36.35 15.05
C THR A 76 -10.61 36.83 14.64
N ARG A 77 -11.67 36.29 15.24
CA ARG A 77 -13.04 36.75 14.98
C ARG A 77 -13.31 38.13 15.57
N LEU A 78 -12.66 38.46 16.69
CA LEU A 78 -12.67 39.79 17.27
C LEU A 78 -12.04 40.82 16.32
N ALA A 79 -10.88 40.48 15.73
CA ALA A 79 -10.24 41.31 14.71
C ALA A 79 -11.17 41.55 13.51
N TRP A 80 -11.82 40.50 13.00
CA TRP A 80 -12.85 40.66 11.95
C TRP A 80 -13.98 41.61 12.39
N PHE A 81 -14.52 41.44 13.59
CA PHE A 81 -15.67 42.23 14.04
C PHE A 81 -15.39 43.74 14.01
N PHE A 82 -14.26 44.15 14.57
CA PHE A 82 -13.86 45.57 14.64
C PHE A 82 -13.30 46.08 13.31
N MET A 83 -12.50 45.28 12.62
CA MET A 83 -11.71 45.77 11.49
C MET A 83 -12.31 45.47 10.12
N LYS A 84 -13.39 44.69 9.99
CA LYS A 84 -13.94 44.27 8.67
C LYS A 84 -14.15 45.42 7.67
N ASN A 85 -14.40 46.63 8.14
CA ASN A 85 -14.64 47.80 7.29
C ASN A 85 -13.42 48.73 7.15
N THR A 86 -12.25 48.36 7.69
CA THR A 86 -11.03 49.17 7.59
C THR A 86 -10.28 48.84 6.30
N PRO A 87 -9.56 49.80 5.70
CA PRO A 87 -8.74 49.54 4.52
C PRO A 87 -7.72 48.42 4.75
N TYR A 88 -7.14 48.34 5.95
CA TYR A 88 -6.16 47.31 6.29
C TYR A 88 -6.75 45.89 6.22
N TYR A 89 -7.98 45.69 6.71
CA TYR A 89 -8.59 44.36 6.69
C TYR A 89 -8.98 43.89 5.28
N GLN A 90 -9.09 44.81 4.32
CA GLN A 90 -9.38 44.53 2.91
C GLN A 90 -8.14 44.09 2.12
N ILE A 91 -6.94 44.17 2.70
CA ILE A 91 -5.71 43.65 2.07
C ILE A 91 -5.83 42.11 1.94
N PRO A 92 -5.49 41.52 0.77
CA PRO A 92 -5.57 40.08 0.56
C PRO A 92 -4.78 39.24 1.58
N ARG A 93 -5.35 38.09 1.96
CA ARG A 93 -4.69 37.11 2.83
C ARG A 93 -3.76 36.22 2.01
N ILE A 94 -2.52 36.07 2.46
CA ILE A 94 -1.59 35.09 1.90
C ILE A 94 -1.70 33.77 2.67
N GLY A 95 -1.77 32.65 1.96
CA GLY A 95 -1.73 31.31 2.52
C GLY A 95 -0.30 30.81 2.78
N ALA A 96 -0.18 29.63 3.41
CA ALA A 96 1.11 29.01 3.67
C ALA A 96 1.94 28.76 2.39
N ALA A 97 1.29 28.36 1.30
CA ALA A 97 1.92 28.18 0.00
C ALA A 97 2.51 29.49 -0.51
N GLY A 98 1.72 30.57 -0.58
CA GLY A 98 2.20 31.90 -0.94
C GLY A 98 3.35 32.39 -0.06
N LEU A 99 3.32 32.15 1.26
CA LEU A 99 4.44 32.49 2.15
C LEU A 99 5.73 31.75 1.77
N ASN A 100 5.64 30.46 1.46
CA ASN A 100 6.79 29.67 1.01
C ASN A 100 7.31 30.18 -0.36
N MET A 101 6.41 30.51 -1.29
CA MET A 101 6.78 31.10 -2.59
C MET A 101 7.51 32.43 -2.42
N LEU A 102 7.01 33.27 -1.50
CA LEU A 102 7.60 34.58 -1.21
C LEU A 102 8.99 34.43 -0.60
N VAL A 103 9.15 33.57 0.41
CA VAL A 103 10.45 33.33 1.04
C VAL A 103 11.44 32.69 0.08
N TYR A 104 11.01 31.74 -0.75
CA TYR A 104 11.84 31.18 -1.81
C TYR A 104 12.39 32.27 -2.74
N GLN A 105 11.53 33.18 -3.22
CA GLN A 105 11.96 34.29 -4.08
C GLN A 105 12.94 35.21 -3.37
N ILE A 106 12.65 35.57 -2.12
CA ILE A 106 13.51 36.44 -1.31
C ILE A 106 14.89 35.81 -1.14
N MET A 107 14.96 34.52 -0.81
CA MET A 107 16.22 33.83 -0.65
C MET A 107 16.99 33.73 -1.97
N ALA A 108 16.29 33.56 -3.11
CA ALA A 108 16.91 33.53 -4.42
C ALA A 108 17.52 34.90 -4.78
N ASP A 109 16.79 35.98 -4.53
CA ASP A 109 17.24 37.36 -4.78
C ASP A 109 18.39 37.77 -3.84
N LEU A 110 18.43 37.20 -2.64
CA LEU A 110 19.47 37.44 -1.63
C LEU A 110 20.62 36.42 -1.69
N ALA A 111 20.63 35.47 -2.62
CA ALA A 111 21.55 34.33 -2.60
C ALA A 111 23.03 34.70 -2.46
N ASP A 112 23.47 35.82 -3.05
CA ASP A 112 24.86 36.31 -2.95
C ASP A 112 25.20 36.98 -1.62
N LYS A 113 24.18 37.31 -0.81
CA LYS A 113 24.31 37.95 0.52
C LYS A 113 24.10 36.97 1.67
N LEU A 114 23.52 35.80 1.41
CA LEU A 114 23.35 34.74 2.41
C LEU A 114 24.67 34.01 2.67
N THR A 115 24.91 33.68 3.92
CA THR A 115 26.13 33.01 4.39
C THR A 115 25.93 31.50 4.47
N ILE A 116 24.98 31.05 5.27
CA ILE A 116 24.74 29.63 5.57
C ILE A 116 23.50 29.09 4.86
N TYR A 117 22.49 29.92 4.60
CA TYR A 117 21.23 29.48 3.99
C TYR A 117 21.28 29.43 2.46
N ARG A 118 22.38 29.90 1.85
CA ARG A 118 22.55 29.93 0.39
C ARG A 118 22.42 28.55 -0.27
N GLY A 119 22.97 27.50 0.37
CA GLY A 119 22.98 26.14 -0.17
C GLY A 119 21.63 25.42 -0.10
N GLU A 120 20.70 25.92 0.71
CA GLU A 120 19.46 25.23 1.07
C GLU A 120 18.25 25.66 0.23
N LEU A 121 18.44 26.56 -0.75
CA LEU A 121 17.37 27.10 -1.60
C LEU A 121 16.60 26.01 -2.35
N ALA A 122 17.28 24.93 -2.73
CA ALA A 122 16.69 23.81 -3.46
C ALA A 122 15.88 22.85 -2.55
N GLN A 123 15.86 23.07 -1.23
CA GLN A 123 15.19 22.21 -0.26
C GLN A 123 13.85 22.81 0.19
N PRO A 124 12.70 22.32 -0.30
CA PRO A 124 11.41 22.93 0.03
C PRO A 124 11.06 22.83 1.53
N GLY A 125 11.56 21.78 2.21
CA GLY A 125 11.40 21.63 3.66
C GLY A 125 12.14 22.70 4.47
N PHE A 126 13.29 23.18 3.98
CA PHE A 126 14.03 24.27 4.60
C PHE A 126 13.29 25.61 4.46
N ILE A 127 12.76 25.92 3.27
CA ILE A 127 11.91 27.10 3.05
C ILE A 127 10.74 27.14 4.05
N ALA A 128 10.07 25.99 4.24
CA ALA A 128 9.00 25.86 5.21
C ALA A 128 9.46 26.06 6.67
N GLN A 129 10.69 25.65 7.02
CA GLN A 129 11.28 25.96 8.33
C GLN A 129 11.56 27.46 8.50
N VAL A 130 12.10 28.14 7.48
CA VAL A 130 12.32 29.59 7.52
C VAL A 130 11.00 30.33 7.69
N VAL A 131 9.95 30.00 6.93
CA VAL A 131 8.61 30.59 7.10
C VAL A 131 8.09 30.39 8.52
N ARG A 132 8.17 29.17 9.07
CA ARG A 132 7.76 28.90 10.47
C ARG A 132 8.53 29.76 11.46
N GLN A 133 9.84 29.94 11.25
CA GLN A 133 10.66 30.78 12.12
C GLN A 133 10.29 32.27 12.02
N LEU A 134 10.02 32.79 10.82
CA LEU A 134 9.58 34.18 10.63
C LEU A 134 8.23 34.45 11.30
N LEU A 135 7.27 33.51 11.18
CA LEU A 135 5.98 33.61 11.86
C LEU A 135 6.11 33.50 13.39
N ALA A 136 7.02 32.66 13.88
CA ALA A 136 7.32 32.57 15.31
C ALA A 136 7.88 33.90 15.86
N LEU A 137 8.79 34.55 15.12
CA LEU A 137 9.31 35.89 15.48
C LEU A 137 8.20 36.95 15.53
N LYS A 138 7.32 36.99 14.51
CA LYS A 138 6.15 37.88 14.50
C LYS A 138 5.23 37.66 15.71
N THR A 139 4.93 36.39 16.00
CA THR A 139 4.09 35.98 17.15
C THR A 139 4.71 36.38 18.48
N GLY A 140 6.05 36.40 18.55
CA GLY A 140 6.85 36.88 19.67
C GLY A 140 7.02 38.40 19.76
N CYS A 141 6.37 39.17 18.87
CA CYS A 141 6.52 40.62 18.72
C CYS A 141 7.97 41.08 18.42
N ILE A 142 8.78 40.24 17.78
CA ILE A 142 10.14 40.57 17.35
C ILE A 142 10.06 41.08 15.91
N THR A 143 10.39 42.36 15.69
CA THR A 143 10.37 42.98 14.36
C THR A 143 11.66 42.70 13.58
N ALA A 144 11.63 42.88 12.26
CA ALA A 144 12.82 42.77 11.42
C ALA A 144 13.92 43.77 11.83
N GLU A 145 13.54 44.96 12.30
CA GLU A 145 14.47 45.97 12.82
C GLU A 145 15.14 45.49 14.11
N ASN A 146 14.38 44.90 15.05
CA ASN A 146 14.96 44.33 16.27
C ASN A 146 15.94 43.21 15.93
N LEU A 147 15.58 42.29 15.03
CA LEU A 147 16.46 41.19 14.65
C LEU A 147 17.74 41.68 13.95
N THR A 148 17.65 42.74 13.15
CA THR A 148 18.81 43.37 12.51
C THR A 148 19.76 44.02 13.52
N GLN A 149 19.21 44.66 14.57
CA GLN A 149 20.01 45.20 15.68
C GLN A 149 20.72 44.08 16.44
N ILE A 150 20.00 43.01 16.77
CA ILE A 150 20.58 41.83 17.43
C ILE A 150 21.70 41.21 16.56
N ALA A 151 21.48 41.09 15.26
CA ALA A 151 22.48 40.58 14.32
C ALA A 151 23.78 41.41 14.29
N ALA A 152 23.70 42.71 14.56
CA ALA A 152 24.86 43.60 14.59
C ALA A 152 25.66 43.50 15.90
N GLU A 153 25.02 43.06 16.99
CA GLU A 153 25.65 42.89 18.31
C GLU A 153 26.28 41.49 18.50
N LEU A 154 25.85 40.51 17.71
CA LEU A 154 26.39 39.15 17.73
C LEU A 154 27.69 39.03 16.92
N ASP A 155 28.59 38.13 17.36
CA ASP A 155 29.78 37.77 16.58
C ASP A 155 29.37 37.00 15.31
N GLN A 156 29.56 37.62 14.15
CA GLN A 156 29.22 37.04 12.85
C GLN A 156 30.04 35.79 12.49
N GLN A 157 31.16 35.52 13.18
CA GLN A 157 31.93 34.28 12.99
C GLN A 157 31.35 33.09 13.77
N SER A 158 30.42 33.34 14.69
CA SER A 158 29.69 32.28 15.40
C SER A 158 28.55 31.72 14.56
N ASP A 159 28.17 30.46 14.79
CA ASP A 159 27.05 29.79 14.10
C ASP A 159 25.73 30.58 14.27
N ILE A 160 25.43 31.02 15.50
CA ILE A 160 24.25 31.85 15.79
C ILE A 160 24.32 33.22 15.08
N GLY A 161 25.50 33.84 15.02
CA GLY A 161 25.69 35.10 14.31
C GLY A 161 25.37 34.97 12.82
N ALA A 162 25.85 33.91 12.17
CA ALA A 162 25.55 33.63 10.76
C ALA A 162 24.06 33.32 10.52
N LYS A 163 23.42 32.52 11.38
CA LYS A 163 21.97 32.24 11.32
C LYS A 163 21.13 33.50 11.44
N VAL A 164 21.40 34.32 12.46
CA VAL A 164 20.64 35.54 12.73
C VAL A 164 20.88 36.59 11.65
N HIS A 165 22.10 36.66 11.10
CA HIS A 165 22.41 37.49 9.94
C HIS A 165 21.54 37.16 8.73
N ASP A 166 21.56 35.90 8.28
CA ASP A 166 20.78 35.46 7.13
C ASP A 166 19.26 35.64 7.39
N LEU A 167 18.80 35.28 8.59
CA LEU A 167 17.40 35.42 8.98
C LEU A 167 16.94 36.89 9.05
N ALA A 168 17.79 37.82 9.51
CA ALA A 168 17.49 39.25 9.55
C ALA A 168 17.34 39.84 8.14
N LEU A 169 18.21 39.45 7.20
CA LEU A 169 18.11 39.86 5.80
C LEU A 169 16.80 39.37 5.17
N ILE A 170 16.50 38.08 5.35
CA ILE A 170 15.27 37.47 4.83
C ILE A 170 14.05 38.14 5.47
N TYR A 171 14.05 38.35 6.79
CA TYR A 171 12.90 38.92 7.51
C TYR A 171 12.63 40.38 7.11
N THR A 172 13.69 41.17 6.87
CA THR A 172 13.56 42.54 6.38
C THR A 172 12.89 42.57 5.01
N GLN A 173 13.39 41.78 4.07
CA GLN A 173 12.83 41.72 2.72
C GLN A 173 11.41 41.12 2.72
N PHE A 174 11.15 40.13 3.58
CA PHE A 174 9.83 39.54 3.79
C PHE A 174 8.82 40.57 4.29
N SER A 175 9.19 41.38 5.28
CA SER A 175 8.33 42.43 5.82
C SER A 175 8.01 43.49 4.75
N GLN A 176 9.02 43.90 3.96
CA GLN A 176 8.83 44.85 2.85
C GLN A 176 7.93 44.28 1.75
N ALA A 177 8.11 43.00 1.38
CA ALA A 177 7.34 42.38 0.31
C ALA A 177 5.87 42.12 0.69
N MET A 178 5.60 41.93 1.98
CA MET A 178 4.24 41.83 2.54
C MET A 178 3.54 43.19 2.61
N GLN A 179 4.26 44.26 2.93
CA GLN A 179 3.70 45.57 3.26
C GLN A 179 2.75 46.11 2.15
N GLY A 180 1.49 46.37 2.54
CA GLY A 180 0.46 46.94 1.65
C GLY A 180 -0.03 46.00 0.54
N ARG A 181 0.55 44.80 0.39
CA ARG A 181 0.20 43.82 -0.65
C ARG A 181 -0.53 42.62 -0.07
N PHE A 182 -0.03 42.12 1.05
CA PHE A 182 -0.54 40.92 1.71
C PHE A 182 -0.54 41.08 3.22
N ILE A 183 -1.44 40.35 3.87
CA ILE A 183 -1.44 40.21 5.33
C ILE A 183 -1.55 38.74 5.71
N GLU A 184 -0.80 38.33 6.71
CA GLU A 184 -0.93 37.01 7.34
C GLU A 184 -1.90 37.11 8.55
N ASN A 185 -2.37 35.99 9.08
CA ASN A 185 -3.26 36.00 10.23
C ASN A 185 -2.58 36.53 11.51
N THR A 186 -1.27 36.30 11.70
CA THR A 186 -0.48 36.84 12.83
C THR A 186 -0.41 38.37 12.79
N ASP A 187 -0.51 39.01 11.63
CA ASP A 187 -0.47 40.47 11.53
C ASP A 187 -1.73 41.14 12.13
N LEU A 188 -2.84 40.42 12.22
CA LEU A 188 -4.14 40.99 12.62
C LEU A 188 -4.19 41.49 14.05
N LEU A 189 -3.58 40.77 14.99
CA LEU A 189 -3.75 41.06 16.40
C LEU A 189 -3.01 42.34 16.80
N GLY A 190 -1.82 42.56 16.23
CA GLY A 190 -1.08 43.81 16.41
C GLY A 190 -1.88 45.00 15.88
N THR A 191 -2.36 44.93 14.63
CA THR A 191 -3.16 46.03 14.05
C THR A 191 -4.51 46.21 14.75
N LEU A 192 -5.13 45.14 15.24
CA LEU A 192 -6.32 45.26 16.08
C LEU A 192 -6.00 46.03 17.36
N SER A 193 -4.88 45.72 18.01
CA SER A 193 -4.41 46.45 19.19
C SER A 193 -4.34 47.95 18.88
N ASP A 194 -3.63 48.32 17.81
CA ASP A 194 -3.48 49.72 17.40
C ASP A 194 -4.83 50.37 17.08
N TYR A 195 -5.71 49.67 16.36
CA TYR A 195 -7.05 50.15 16.02
C TYR A 195 -7.90 50.43 17.27
N LEU A 196 -7.90 49.51 18.24
CA LEU A 196 -8.69 49.63 19.47
C LEU A 196 -8.20 50.79 20.36
N THR A 197 -6.94 51.23 20.25
CA THR A 197 -6.47 52.41 20.98
C THR A 197 -7.23 53.70 20.61
N GLN A 198 -7.80 53.74 19.40
CA GLN A 198 -8.51 54.90 18.83
C GLN A 198 -10.04 54.81 18.97
N GLN A 199 -10.58 53.67 19.42
CA GLN A 199 -12.02 53.47 19.56
C GLN A 199 -12.52 53.84 20.97
N ASP A 200 -13.80 54.23 21.06
CA ASP A 200 -14.48 54.36 22.35
C ASP A 200 -14.97 52.99 22.84
N LEU A 201 -14.33 52.49 23.92
CA LEU A 201 -14.65 51.22 24.56
C LEU A 201 -15.19 51.40 25.99
N SER A 202 -15.66 52.62 26.33
CA SER A 202 -16.13 52.99 27.66
C SER A 202 -17.34 52.18 28.16
N HIS A 203 -18.12 51.59 27.24
CA HIS A 203 -19.24 50.69 27.51
C HIS A 203 -18.98 49.25 27.02
N THR A 204 -17.71 48.86 26.85
CA THR A 204 -17.34 47.54 26.32
C THR A 204 -16.69 46.67 27.39
N TYR A 205 -17.16 45.43 27.50
CA TYR A 205 -16.68 44.45 28.49
C TYR A 205 -16.13 43.21 27.80
N PHE A 206 -14.98 42.74 28.27
CA PHE A 206 -14.30 41.57 27.74
C PHE A 206 -14.16 40.48 28.79
N TYR A 207 -14.50 39.24 28.42
CA TYR A 207 -14.39 38.05 29.25
C TYR A 207 -13.49 37.07 28.53
N VAL A 208 -12.36 36.69 29.12
CA VAL A 208 -11.37 35.81 28.49
C VAL A 208 -11.32 34.51 29.27
N GLU A 209 -11.56 33.37 28.61
CA GLU A 209 -11.56 32.05 29.24
C GLU A 209 -10.91 30.99 28.34
N GLY A 210 -10.31 29.96 28.93
CA GLY A 210 -9.78 28.80 28.20
C GLY A 210 -8.30 28.89 27.80
N PHE A 211 -7.62 29.98 28.18
CA PHE A 211 -6.20 30.22 27.91
C PHE A 211 -5.36 30.01 29.18
N SER A 212 -4.33 29.17 29.11
CA SER A 212 -3.30 29.01 30.15
C SER A 212 -2.04 29.81 29.85
N GLN A 213 -1.86 30.18 28.58
CA GLN A 213 -0.80 31.04 28.08
C GLN A 213 -1.33 31.82 26.89
N LEU A 214 -0.65 32.91 26.57
CA LEU A 214 -0.94 33.76 25.42
C LEU A 214 0.37 34.02 24.69
N THR A 215 0.29 34.20 23.38
CA THR A 215 1.37 34.73 22.55
C THR A 215 1.69 36.18 22.93
N ALA A 216 2.82 36.72 22.47
CA ALA A 216 3.19 38.10 22.79
C ALA A 216 2.16 39.08 22.21
N GLN A 217 1.68 38.80 21.00
CA GLN A 217 0.63 39.58 20.33
C GLN A 217 -0.72 39.53 21.06
N GLU A 218 -1.16 38.36 21.50
CA GLU A 218 -2.40 38.24 22.29
C GLU A 218 -2.29 38.96 23.63
N ASN A 219 -1.12 38.89 24.28
CA ASN A 219 -0.85 39.65 25.49
C ASN A 219 -0.93 41.16 25.23
N GLN A 220 -0.29 41.66 24.17
CA GLN A 220 -0.34 43.06 23.78
C GLN A 220 -1.78 43.55 23.58
N LEU A 221 -2.61 42.75 22.88
CA LEU A 221 -4.02 43.05 22.70
C LEU A 221 -4.78 43.13 24.03
N LEU A 222 -4.55 42.19 24.96
CA LEU A 222 -5.18 42.24 26.28
C LEU A 222 -4.73 43.45 27.09
N LEU A 223 -3.48 43.89 26.98
CA LEU A 223 -3.00 45.12 27.61
C LEU A 223 -3.74 46.35 27.06
N THR A 224 -3.93 46.44 25.74
CA THR A 224 -4.73 47.51 25.13
C THR A 224 -6.19 47.46 25.60
N VAL A 225 -6.81 46.27 25.58
CA VAL A 225 -8.19 46.09 26.06
C VAL A 225 -8.32 46.51 27.53
N MET A 226 -7.38 46.12 28.38
CA MET A 226 -7.36 46.46 29.80
C MET A 226 -7.31 47.97 30.06
N GLN A 227 -6.58 48.72 29.22
CA GLN A 227 -6.45 50.19 29.30
C GLN A 227 -7.63 50.97 28.71
N LYS A 228 -8.40 50.38 27.79
CA LYS A 228 -9.42 51.12 27.02
C LYS A 228 -10.84 50.72 27.35
N ALA A 229 -11.07 49.44 27.66
CA ALA A 229 -12.40 48.90 27.90
C ALA A 229 -12.96 49.29 29.28
N ALA A 230 -14.28 49.19 29.42
CA ALA A 230 -14.97 49.38 30.68
C ALA A 230 -14.46 48.39 31.75
N GLY A 231 -14.32 47.12 31.37
CA GLY A 231 -13.75 46.08 32.22
C GLY A 231 -13.27 44.84 31.44
N LEU A 232 -12.21 44.23 31.96
CA LEU A 232 -11.64 42.95 31.51
C LEU A 232 -11.75 41.93 32.66
N THR A 233 -12.42 40.81 32.41
CA THR A 233 -12.49 39.66 33.31
C THR A 233 -11.72 38.50 32.71
N VAL A 234 -10.77 37.93 33.45
CA VAL A 234 -9.94 36.82 32.98
C VAL A 234 -10.16 35.59 33.86
N GLY A 235 -10.67 34.52 33.27
CA GLY A 235 -10.84 33.21 33.90
C GLY A 235 -9.61 32.33 33.70
N LEU A 236 -8.85 32.07 34.77
CA LEU A 236 -7.62 31.26 34.72
C LEU A 236 -7.75 29.95 35.49
N MET A 237 -7.15 28.89 34.95
CA MET A 237 -7.04 27.60 35.63
C MET A 237 -5.84 27.67 36.55
N LEU A 238 -6.10 28.04 37.81
CA LEU A 238 -5.09 28.46 38.75
C LEU A 238 -5.60 28.25 40.17
N ASP A 239 -4.74 27.74 41.03
CA ASP A 239 -5.09 27.40 42.41
C ASP A 239 -4.90 28.54 43.40
N GLN A 240 -4.07 29.53 43.06
CA GLN A 240 -3.81 30.71 43.89
C GLN A 240 -3.31 31.90 43.07
N PRO A 241 -3.47 33.14 43.56
CA PRO A 241 -2.95 34.33 42.88
C PRO A 241 -1.42 34.47 43.01
N TYR A 242 -0.74 34.79 41.91
CA TYR A 242 0.71 35.01 41.83
C TYR A 242 1.08 36.49 41.70
N ARG A 243 0.73 37.29 42.72
CA ARG A 243 0.86 38.76 42.64
C ARG A 243 2.31 39.25 42.68
N GLN A 244 3.15 38.65 43.52
CA GLN A 244 4.50 39.15 43.79
C GLN A 244 5.59 38.50 42.95
N GLN A 245 5.47 37.21 42.67
CA GLN A 245 6.50 36.43 41.98
C GLN A 245 5.87 35.43 41.01
N VAL A 246 6.60 35.12 39.95
CA VAL A 246 6.26 34.05 39.00
C VAL A 246 6.42 32.68 39.71
N PRO A 247 5.52 31.70 39.47
CA PRO A 247 5.73 30.33 39.94
C PRO A 247 7.06 29.74 39.44
N GLN A 248 7.62 28.78 40.19
CA GLN A 248 8.76 28.00 39.71
C GLN A 248 8.35 27.15 38.47
N LYS A 249 9.29 26.90 37.55
CA LYS A 249 9.04 26.14 36.31
C LYS A 249 8.44 24.74 36.55
N GLN A 250 8.76 24.11 37.69
CA GLN A 250 8.26 22.79 38.06
C GLN A 250 6.83 22.80 38.65
N ASN A 251 6.26 23.98 38.93
CA ASN A 251 4.91 24.09 39.46
C ASN A 251 3.88 23.69 38.39
N LEU A 252 2.90 22.86 38.75
CA LEU A 252 1.84 22.42 37.82
C LEU A 252 1.15 23.58 37.08
N PHE A 253 0.93 24.71 37.75
CA PHE A 253 0.25 25.88 37.18
C PHE A 253 1.23 26.96 36.67
N PHE A 254 2.48 26.60 36.34
CA PHE A 254 3.52 27.54 35.94
C PHE A 254 3.05 28.55 34.89
N LYS A 255 2.48 28.07 33.77
CA LYS A 255 2.01 28.92 32.66
C LYS A 255 0.85 29.84 33.05
N SER A 256 -0.19 29.27 33.64
CA SER A 256 -1.35 30.04 34.10
C SER A 256 -0.97 31.09 35.14
N GLY A 257 -0.07 30.75 36.06
CA GLY A 257 0.43 31.66 37.09
C GLY A 257 1.36 32.73 36.53
N GLN A 258 2.19 32.40 35.54
CA GLN A 258 3.00 33.38 34.81
C GLN A 258 2.12 34.38 34.06
N LEU A 259 1.06 33.91 33.39
CA LEU A 259 0.09 34.78 32.73
C LEU A 259 -0.64 35.69 33.72
N TYR A 260 -1.11 35.15 34.85
CA TYR A 260 -1.70 35.94 35.94
C TYR A 260 -0.72 37.03 36.41
N HIS A 261 0.52 36.65 36.73
CA HIS A 261 1.52 37.56 37.24
C HIS A 261 1.79 38.70 36.27
N ARG A 262 1.99 38.38 34.98
CA ARG A 262 2.25 39.36 33.93
C ARG A 262 1.10 40.36 33.78
N LEU A 263 -0.14 39.88 33.67
CA LEU A 263 -1.31 40.76 33.54
C LEU A 263 -1.53 41.63 34.80
N TYR A 264 -1.30 41.06 35.99
CA TYR A 264 -1.43 41.80 37.25
C TYR A 264 -0.37 42.91 37.38
N GLN A 265 0.90 42.62 37.07
CA GLN A 265 1.96 43.63 37.12
C GLN A 265 1.77 44.71 36.07
N ALA A 266 1.32 44.34 34.86
CA ALA A 266 1.00 45.32 33.83
C ALA A 266 -0.19 46.22 34.22
N ALA A 267 -1.25 45.67 34.83
CA ALA A 267 -2.36 46.49 35.34
C ALA A 267 -1.88 47.52 36.38
N ARG A 268 -0.94 47.10 37.24
CA ARG A 268 -0.35 47.97 38.27
C ARG A 268 0.52 49.07 37.65
N SER A 269 1.39 48.75 36.70
CA SER A 269 2.24 49.76 36.03
C SER A 269 1.41 50.75 35.22
N LEU A 270 0.30 50.30 34.64
CA LEU A 270 -0.63 51.09 33.85
C LEU A 270 -1.72 51.80 34.68
N HIS A 271 -1.69 51.69 36.01
CA HIS A 271 -2.66 52.32 36.93
C HIS A 271 -4.13 51.93 36.68
N VAL A 272 -4.39 50.72 36.18
CA VAL A 272 -5.74 50.18 35.99
C VAL A 272 -6.30 49.69 37.32
N THR A 273 -7.58 49.95 37.61
CA THR A 273 -8.23 49.45 38.84
C THR A 273 -8.31 47.93 38.83
N ILE A 274 -7.64 47.28 39.79
CA ILE A 274 -7.69 45.82 39.96
C ILE A 274 -8.77 45.47 40.99
N LEU A 275 -9.80 44.74 40.56
CA LEU A 275 -10.86 44.24 41.42
C LEU A 275 -10.37 43.00 42.19
N LYS A 276 -11.05 42.68 43.30
CA LYS A 276 -10.70 41.51 44.14
C LYS A 276 -10.82 40.23 43.33
N ASP A 277 -9.76 39.41 43.37
CA ASP A 277 -9.76 38.06 42.80
C ASP A 277 -10.87 37.20 43.41
N GLU A 278 -11.53 36.41 42.56
CA GLU A 278 -12.57 35.46 42.95
C GLU A 278 -12.03 34.04 42.85
N MET A 279 -11.97 33.32 43.98
CA MET A 279 -11.59 31.90 44.02
C MET A 279 -12.86 31.03 43.99
N VAL A 280 -13.09 30.34 42.89
CA VAL A 280 -14.28 29.51 42.69
C VAL A 280 -14.21 28.26 43.57
N GLN A 281 -15.28 27.99 44.32
CA GLN A 281 -15.39 26.83 45.21
C GLN A 281 -16.39 25.78 44.70
N GLN A 282 -17.29 26.15 43.79
CA GLN A 282 -18.30 25.23 43.27
C GLN A 282 -17.64 24.13 42.43
N ALA A 283 -17.92 22.88 42.80
CA ALA A 283 -17.42 21.71 42.10
C ALA A 283 -18.15 21.50 40.76
N ARG A 284 -17.40 21.20 39.70
CA ARG A 284 -17.90 20.78 38.39
C ARG A 284 -17.89 19.25 38.23
N VAL A 285 -16.97 18.58 38.92
CA VAL A 285 -16.73 17.13 38.82
C VAL A 285 -17.16 16.43 40.10
N ASN A 286 -17.31 15.10 40.06
CA ASN A 286 -17.60 14.30 41.25
C ASN A 286 -16.43 14.31 42.27
N SER A 287 -16.70 13.81 43.49
CA SER A 287 -15.72 13.81 44.58
C SER A 287 -14.44 13.02 44.27
N ASP A 288 -14.53 11.96 43.47
CA ASP A 288 -13.38 11.11 43.13
C ASP A 288 -12.42 11.82 42.17
N LEU A 289 -12.95 12.57 41.20
CA LEU A 289 -12.13 13.39 40.31
C LEU A 289 -11.53 14.60 41.06
N GLN A 290 -12.16 15.10 42.11
CA GLN A 290 -11.54 16.09 43.02
C GLN A 290 -10.38 15.48 43.82
N ARG A 291 -10.50 14.22 44.26
CA ARG A 291 -9.38 13.50 44.90
C ARG A 291 -8.23 13.31 43.93
N LEU A 292 -8.51 12.92 42.68
CA LEU A 292 -7.52 12.84 41.61
C LEU A 292 -6.80 14.17 41.39
N GLU A 293 -7.54 15.28 41.34
CA GLU A 293 -6.95 16.62 41.25
C GLU A 293 -5.97 16.90 42.38
N ASN A 294 -6.39 16.67 43.62
CA ASN A 294 -5.58 16.93 44.80
C ASN A 294 -4.31 16.07 44.80
N PHE A 295 -4.44 14.77 44.51
CA PHE A 295 -3.30 13.88 44.34
C PHE A 295 -2.34 14.37 43.26
N TRP A 296 -2.85 14.72 42.08
CA TRP A 296 -2.01 15.13 40.95
C TRP A 296 -1.26 16.44 41.24
N ARG A 297 -1.94 17.42 41.86
CA ARG A 297 -1.34 18.68 42.30
C ARG A 297 -0.20 18.45 43.29
N LEU A 298 -0.45 17.66 44.32
CA LEU A 298 0.54 17.40 45.38
C LEU A 298 1.73 16.59 44.88
N SER A 299 1.48 15.53 44.11
CA SER A 299 2.53 14.64 43.57
C SER A 299 3.41 15.33 42.53
N THR A 300 2.82 16.20 41.69
CA THR A 300 3.58 16.96 40.68
C THR A 300 4.40 18.09 41.31
N ASN A 301 3.88 18.73 42.36
CA ASN A 301 4.61 19.79 43.08
C ASN A 301 5.65 19.25 44.09
N GLY A 302 6.06 17.98 43.99
CA GLY A 302 7.21 17.44 44.73
C GLY A 302 6.90 16.82 46.10
N SER A 303 5.63 16.59 46.45
CA SER A 303 5.28 15.85 47.67
C SER A 303 5.70 14.38 47.56
N ARG A 304 6.62 13.92 48.42
CA ARG A 304 7.22 12.57 48.33
C ARG A 304 6.50 11.48 49.12
N HIS A 305 5.57 11.86 50.01
CA HIS A 305 4.85 10.93 50.90
C HIS A 305 3.35 11.21 50.88
N LEU A 306 2.66 10.71 49.86
CA LEU A 306 1.21 10.72 49.80
C LEU A 306 0.69 9.34 50.23
N SER A 307 -0.12 9.31 51.29
CA SER A 307 -0.79 8.09 51.74
C SER A 307 -1.77 7.59 50.67
N HIS A 308 -1.96 6.28 50.58
CA HIS A 308 -2.98 5.70 49.70
C HIS A 308 -4.37 6.22 50.07
N GLU A 309 -5.20 6.46 49.06
CA GLU A 309 -6.59 6.88 49.21
C GLU A 309 -7.50 5.95 48.42
N GLN A 310 -8.71 5.66 48.90
CA GLN A 310 -9.70 4.90 48.13
C GLN A 310 -10.73 5.82 47.49
N LEU A 311 -11.17 5.47 46.28
CA LEU A 311 -12.28 6.15 45.62
C LEU A 311 -13.62 5.78 46.27
N ALA A 312 -14.58 6.71 46.23
CA ALA A 312 -15.96 6.46 46.66
C ALA A 312 -16.68 5.52 45.67
N ASP A 313 -16.46 5.69 44.36
CA ASP A 313 -16.86 4.75 43.32
C ASP A 313 -15.63 4.33 42.51
N SER A 314 -15.28 3.04 42.58
CA SER A 314 -14.16 2.47 41.82
C SER A 314 -14.34 2.50 40.30
N LYS A 315 -15.53 2.88 39.80
CA LYS A 315 -15.80 3.11 38.38
C LYS A 315 -15.52 4.54 37.93
N SER A 316 -15.35 5.48 38.86
CA SER A 316 -15.01 6.88 38.56
C SER A 316 -13.67 7.00 37.82
N ILE A 317 -12.68 6.17 38.17
CA ILE A 317 -11.37 6.13 37.52
C ILE A 317 -10.98 4.68 37.28
N GLN A 318 -10.67 4.32 36.04
CA GLN A 318 -10.37 2.95 35.64
C GLN A 318 -9.09 2.86 34.80
N VAL A 319 -8.40 1.73 34.89
CA VAL A 319 -7.23 1.40 34.06
C VAL A 319 -7.48 0.07 33.34
N ILE A 320 -7.41 0.09 32.02
CA ILE A 320 -7.67 -1.05 31.16
C ILE A 320 -6.41 -1.38 30.34
N GLN A 321 -6.00 -2.63 30.40
CA GLN A 321 -4.90 -3.16 29.60
C GLN A 321 -5.45 -4.01 28.46
N ALA A 322 -5.02 -3.74 27.24
CA ALA A 322 -5.33 -4.53 26.05
C ALA A 322 -4.07 -5.14 25.42
N ASP A 323 -4.22 -6.20 24.63
CA ASP A 323 -3.07 -6.83 23.96
C ASP A 323 -2.51 -5.96 22.82
N THR A 324 -3.39 -5.25 22.11
CA THR A 324 -3.09 -4.42 20.92
C THR A 324 -3.98 -3.18 20.87
N ARG A 325 -3.58 -2.17 20.07
CA ARG A 325 -4.41 -0.98 19.78
C ARG A 325 -5.79 -1.36 19.23
N GLN A 326 -5.90 -2.39 18.41
CA GLN A 326 -7.19 -2.85 17.89
C GLN A 326 -8.11 -3.39 18.99
N THR A 327 -7.57 -4.15 19.95
CA THR A 327 -8.34 -4.68 21.09
C THR A 327 -8.75 -3.56 22.03
N GLU A 328 -7.87 -2.59 22.26
CA GLU A 328 -8.13 -1.39 23.05
C GLU A 328 -9.33 -0.60 22.51
N ILE A 329 -9.29 -0.20 21.23
CA ILE A 329 -10.35 0.59 20.61
C ILE A 329 -11.66 -0.20 20.53
N ARG A 330 -11.60 -1.51 20.30
CA ARG A 330 -12.79 -2.38 20.36
C ARG A 330 -13.42 -2.36 21.74
N GLN A 331 -12.61 -2.38 22.80
CA GLN A 331 -13.13 -2.32 24.18
C GLN A 331 -13.77 -0.96 24.48
N VAL A 332 -13.15 0.14 24.05
CA VAL A 332 -13.72 1.49 24.18
C VAL A 332 -15.08 1.56 23.47
N ALA A 333 -15.15 1.09 22.21
CA ALA A 333 -16.39 1.06 21.44
C ALA A 333 -17.47 0.19 22.11
N THR A 334 -17.11 -0.98 22.66
CA THR A 334 -18.02 -1.83 23.43
C THR A 334 -18.59 -1.08 24.63
N GLN A 335 -17.74 -0.42 25.43
CA GLN A 335 -18.18 0.31 26.62
C GLN A 335 -19.10 1.47 26.27
N ILE A 336 -18.73 2.30 25.29
CA ILE A 336 -19.57 3.41 24.82
C ILE A 336 -20.94 2.87 24.39
N ARG A 337 -20.98 1.82 23.56
CA ARG A 337 -22.23 1.24 23.08
C ARG A 337 -23.11 0.72 24.21
N GLN A 338 -22.52 0.07 25.21
CA GLN A 338 -23.24 -0.43 26.38
C GLN A 338 -23.76 0.69 27.27
N MET A 339 -22.97 1.75 27.49
CA MET A 339 -23.40 2.90 28.28
C MET A 339 -24.57 3.64 27.62
N VAL A 340 -24.54 3.80 26.29
CA VAL A 340 -25.66 4.38 25.54
C VAL A 340 -26.90 3.47 25.62
N ALA A 341 -26.74 2.17 25.35
CA ALA A 341 -27.85 1.24 25.28
C ALA A 341 -28.51 0.92 26.64
N LEU A 342 -27.72 0.90 27.73
CA LEU A 342 -28.16 0.37 29.03
C LEU A 342 -28.22 1.41 30.14
N LYS A 343 -27.54 2.56 29.99
CA LYS A 343 -27.39 3.55 31.07
C LYS A 343 -27.87 4.97 30.69
N GLY A 344 -28.45 5.15 29.51
CA GLY A 344 -29.06 6.42 29.09
C GLY A 344 -28.07 7.53 28.73
N TYR A 345 -26.80 7.19 28.44
CA TYR A 345 -25.85 8.15 27.89
C TYR A 345 -26.16 8.46 26.42
N ARG A 346 -25.74 9.64 25.96
CA ARG A 346 -25.75 10.04 24.55
C ARG A 346 -24.33 10.02 23.99
N TYR A 347 -24.17 9.97 22.67
CA TYR A 347 -22.82 9.93 22.07
C TYR A 347 -22.02 11.20 22.35
N GLN A 348 -22.68 12.35 22.38
CA GLN A 348 -22.08 13.63 22.78
C GLN A 348 -21.53 13.65 24.23
N ASP A 349 -21.93 12.71 25.09
CA ASP A 349 -21.44 12.64 26.47
C ASP A 349 -19.99 12.12 26.55
N PHE A 350 -19.48 11.52 25.46
CA PHE A 350 -18.18 10.87 25.39
C PHE A 350 -17.14 11.70 24.66
N LEU A 351 -15.90 11.59 25.15
CA LEU A 351 -14.71 12.08 24.47
C LEU A 351 -13.62 10.99 24.54
N VAL A 352 -13.01 10.69 23.40
CA VAL A 352 -11.87 9.79 23.26
C VAL A 352 -10.63 10.63 22.99
N LEU A 353 -9.62 10.52 23.85
CA LEU A 353 -8.40 11.32 23.82
C LEU A 353 -7.17 10.42 23.73
N THR A 354 -6.19 10.84 22.95
CA THR A 354 -4.82 10.30 22.92
C THR A 354 -3.84 11.47 22.82
N ARG A 355 -2.55 11.26 23.07
CA ARG A 355 -1.55 12.32 22.83
C ARG A 355 -1.36 12.59 21.33
N HIS A 356 -1.37 11.52 20.54
CA HIS A 356 -1.18 11.51 19.07
C HIS A 356 -2.19 10.55 18.44
N LEU A 357 -3.00 11.03 17.48
CA LEU A 357 -4.04 10.26 16.79
C LEU A 357 -3.54 9.48 15.58
N ALA A 358 -2.40 9.86 15.00
CA ALA A 358 -1.84 9.25 13.79
C ALA A 358 -1.74 7.71 13.90
N ASP A 359 -1.28 7.22 15.05
CA ASP A 359 -1.15 5.81 15.40
C ASP A 359 -2.48 5.02 15.43
N TYR A 360 -3.62 5.71 15.47
CA TYR A 360 -4.96 5.16 15.54
C TYR A 360 -5.82 5.46 14.30
N GLU A 361 -5.32 6.23 13.34
CA GLU A 361 -6.06 6.73 12.17
C GLU A 361 -6.78 5.60 11.41
N THR A 362 -6.08 4.50 11.16
CA THR A 362 -6.62 3.35 10.41
C THR A 362 -7.47 2.40 11.26
N ILE A 363 -7.60 2.66 12.57
CA ILE A 363 -8.22 1.75 13.54
C ILE A 363 -9.56 2.29 14.05
N ILE A 364 -9.63 3.57 14.45
CA ILE A 364 -10.80 4.15 15.12
C ILE A 364 -12.03 4.13 14.20
N ALA A 365 -11.93 4.73 13.01
CA ALA A 365 -13.08 4.87 12.12
C ALA A 365 -13.68 3.50 11.68
N PRO A 366 -12.89 2.49 11.24
CA PRO A 366 -13.44 1.18 10.89
C PRO A 366 -14.10 0.44 12.07
N ILE A 367 -13.53 0.53 13.27
CA ILE A 367 -14.10 -0.10 14.46
C ILE A 367 -15.39 0.60 14.85
N PHE A 368 -15.40 1.93 15.02
CA PHE A 368 -16.60 2.66 15.41
C PHE A 368 -17.74 2.50 14.39
N LYS A 369 -17.43 2.45 13.08
CA LYS A 369 -18.38 2.09 12.03
C LYS A 369 -18.97 0.68 12.24
N THR A 370 -18.13 -0.30 12.56
CA THR A 370 -18.59 -1.67 12.87
C THR A 370 -19.52 -1.71 14.08
N PHE A 371 -19.31 -0.82 15.05
CA PHE A 371 -20.12 -0.70 16.26
C PHE A 371 -21.35 0.21 16.11
N ASN A 372 -21.55 0.82 14.93
CA ASN A 372 -22.57 1.84 14.67
C ASN A 372 -22.50 3.00 15.69
N ILE A 373 -21.30 3.53 15.91
CA ILE A 373 -21.07 4.70 16.78
C ILE A 373 -20.69 5.88 15.87
N PRO A 374 -21.48 6.97 15.84
CA PRO A 374 -21.11 8.18 15.12
C PRO A 374 -19.94 8.88 15.83
N ILE A 375 -18.93 9.27 15.06
CA ILE A 375 -17.75 9.97 15.55
C ILE A 375 -17.52 11.26 14.77
N PHE A 376 -16.95 12.24 15.45
CA PHE A 376 -16.18 13.30 14.83
C PHE A 376 -14.73 13.14 15.23
N ASP A 377 -13.89 12.94 14.23
CA ASP A 377 -12.46 12.75 14.38
C ASP A 377 -11.76 14.07 14.08
N ASP A 378 -11.15 14.69 15.09
CA ASP A 378 -10.42 15.97 14.94
C ASP A 378 -9.06 15.77 14.25
N LEU A 379 -8.77 14.56 13.75
CA LEU A 379 -7.61 14.29 12.91
C LEU A 379 -7.73 15.04 11.58
N GLN A 380 -6.77 15.93 11.34
CA GLN A 380 -6.69 16.68 10.08
C GLN A 380 -6.41 15.73 8.92
N ARG A 381 -7.31 15.71 7.95
CA ARG A 381 -7.09 15.02 6.68
C ARG A 381 -6.28 15.92 5.74
N HIS A 382 -5.14 15.42 5.28
CA HIS A 382 -4.28 16.13 4.33
C HIS A 382 -4.88 16.09 2.92
N MET A 383 -4.77 17.20 2.19
CA MET A 383 -5.22 17.27 0.79
C MET A 383 -4.26 16.57 -0.18
N THR A 384 -3.06 16.19 0.27
CA THR A 384 -2.02 15.53 -0.54
C THR A 384 -2.49 14.24 -1.18
N ASP A 385 -3.42 13.53 -0.53
CA ASP A 385 -3.91 12.23 -0.99
C ASP A 385 -5.06 12.35 -1.98
N HIS A 386 -5.53 13.57 -2.26
CA HIS A 386 -6.65 13.78 -3.18
C HIS A 386 -6.24 13.50 -4.64
N PRO A 387 -7.09 12.83 -5.45
CA PRO A 387 -6.75 12.49 -6.84
C PRO A 387 -6.36 13.67 -7.74
N LEU A 388 -6.84 14.88 -7.45
CA LEU A 388 -6.43 16.11 -8.16
C LEU A 388 -4.94 16.43 -7.93
N VAL A 389 -4.45 16.27 -6.70
CA VAL A 389 -3.05 16.53 -6.36
C VAL A 389 -2.18 15.47 -7.02
N GLU A 390 -2.60 14.21 -6.96
CA GLU A 390 -1.93 13.12 -7.66
C GLU A 390 -1.92 13.31 -9.19
N LEU A 391 -3.00 13.84 -9.77
CA LEU A 391 -3.07 14.18 -11.20
C LEU A 391 -1.97 15.19 -11.56
N ILE A 392 -1.82 16.26 -10.78
CA ILE A 392 -0.81 17.29 -11.01
C ILE A 392 0.58 16.69 -10.89
N ASN A 393 0.86 15.94 -9.82
CA ASN A 393 2.14 15.27 -9.60
C ASN A 393 2.49 14.31 -10.75
N ALA A 394 1.54 13.44 -11.13
CA ALA A 394 1.74 12.47 -12.19
C ALA A 394 1.90 13.14 -13.56
N LEU A 395 1.21 14.26 -13.82
CA LEU A 395 1.29 14.99 -15.08
C LEU A 395 2.72 15.53 -15.33
N PHE A 396 3.37 16.09 -14.31
CA PHE A 396 4.76 16.54 -14.43
C PHE A 396 5.73 15.34 -14.53
N ALA A 397 5.52 14.31 -13.70
CA ALA A 397 6.35 13.10 -13.69
C ALA A 397 6.35 12.36 -15.06
N VAL A 398 5.21 12.29 -15.75
CA VAL A 398 5.11 11.69 -17.09
C VAL A 398 6.07 12.34 -18.08
N LYS A 399 6.26 13.66 -18.01
CA LYS A 399 7.23 14.35 -18.87
C LYS A 399 8.65 14.12 -18.39
N GLN A 400 8.91 14.35 -17.10
CA GLN A 400 10.22 14.26 -16.48
C GLN A 400 10.87 12.90 -16.68
N HIS A 401 10.10 11.82 -16.58
CA HIS A 401 10.57 10.45 -16.74
C HIS A 401 10.16 9.80 -18.07
N TYR A 402 9.85 10.62 -19.07
CA TYR A 402 9.61 10.19 -20.45
C TYR A 402 8.60 9.03 -20.57
N TYR A 403 7.37 9.25 -20.11
CA TYR A 403 6.21 8.35 -20.25
C TYR A 403 6.47 6.92 -19.74
N ARG A 404 7.21 6.78 -18.63
CA ARG A 404 7.40 5.47 -17.99
C ARG A 404 6.09 4.91 -17.48
N TYR A 405 6.03 3.58 -17.37
CA TYR A 405 4.85 2.83 -16.95
C TYR A 405 4.18 3.38 -15.68
N GLN A 406 4.96 3.57 -14.61
CA GLN A 406 4.43 3.98 -13.31
C GLN A 406 3.73 5.34 -13.38
N ASP A 407 4.34 6.34 -14.00
CA ASP A 407 3.76 7.70 -14.07
C ASP A 407 2.54 7.74 -14.99
N MET A 408 2.55 6.98 -16.09
CA MET A 408 1.39 6.86 -16.96
C MET A 408 0.20 6.22 -16.25
N MET A 409 0.42 5.15 -15.48
CA MET A 409 -0.67 4.48 -14.76
C MET A 409 -1.17 5.33 -13.58
N ARG A 410 -0.27 6.01 -12.85
CA ARG A 410 -0.62 7.00 -11.83
C ARG A 410 -1.54 8.08 -12.41
N LEU A 411 -1.16 8.69 -13.52
CA LEU A 411 -1.95 9.71 -14.20
C LEU A 411 -3.32 9.19 -14.65
N LEU A 412 -3.36 8.07 -15.36
CA LEU A 412 -4.59 7.53 -15.96
C LEU A 412 -5.58 7.03 -14.90
N LYS A 413 -5.08 6.46 -13.78
CA LYS A 413 -5.91 5.93 -12.69
C LYS A 413 -6.45 7.00 -11.74
N THR A 414 -6.07 8.27 -11.91
CA THR A 414 -6.78 9.38 -11.24
C THR A 414 -8.22 9.51 -11.72
N GLU A 415 -8.55 9.01 -12.92
CA GLU A 415 -9.88 9.10 -13.54
C GLU A 415 -10.39 10.54 -13.72
N LEU A 416 -9.48 11.52 -13.71
CA LEU A 416 -9.78 12.94 -13.93
C LEU A 416 -9.53 13.38 -15.38
N LEU A 417 -8.70 12.66 -16.13
CA LEU A 417 -8.44 12.90 -17.55
C LEU A 417 -9.14 11.83 -18.39
N LEU A 418 -10.38 12.09 -18.77
CA LEU A 418 -11.20 11.15 -19.52
C LEU A 418 -11.21 11.47 -21.03
N PRO A 419 -11.15 10.46 -21.91
CA PRO A 419 -11.38 10.64 -23.33
C PRO A 419 -12.85 10.98 -23.60
N GLU A 420 -13.10 11.85 -24.56
CA GLU A 420 -14.46 12.14 -25.04
C GLU A 420 -14.89 11.12 -26.10
N VAL A 421 -16.09 10.59 -25.95
CA VAL A 421 -16.76 9.72 -26.91
C VAL A 421 -18.12 10.34 -27.24
N ALA A 422 -18.37 10.61 -28.52
CA ALA A 422 -19.60 11.29 -28.98
C ALA A 422 -19.89 12.63 -28.27
N GLY A 423 -18.84 13.41 -27.97
CA GLY A 423 -18.96 14.74 -27.34
C GLY A 423 -19.23 14.71 -25.83
N LYS A 424 -19.15 13.54 -25.18
CA LYS A 424 -19.28 13.39 -23.73
C LYS A 424 -18.06 12.65 -23.15
N PRO A 425 -17.69 12.90 -21.88
CA PRO A 425 -16.68 12.09 -21.20
C PRO A 425 -17.06 10.61 -21.21
N MET A 426 -16.08 9.73 -21.41
CA MET A 426 -16.29 8.29 -21.33
C MET A 426 -16.77 7.90 -19.92
N PRO A 427 -17.79 7.03 -19.77
CA PRO A 427 -18.22 6.57 -18.45
C PRO A 427 -17.09 5.88 -17.68
N ASN A 428 -16.94 6.17 -16.39
CA ASN A 428 -15.82 5.68 -15.56
C ASN A 428 -15.61 4.16 -15.65
N ASN A 429 -16.67 3.36 -15.64
CA ASN A 429 -16.55 1.90 -15.75
C ASN A 429 -15.96 1.44 -17.10
N ALA A 430 -16.36 2.07 -18.21
CA ALA A 430 -15.82 1.77 -19.53
C ALA A 430 -14.37 2.25 -19.66
N TYR A 431 -14.06 3.41 -19.09
CA TYR A 431 -12.72 3.95 -19.03
C TYR A 431 -11.76 3.05 -18.24
N ARG A 432 -12.14 2.60 -17.04
CA ARG A 432 -11.37 1.65 -16.23
C ARG A 432 -11.03 0.39 -17.00
N GLN A 433 -12.02 -0.24 -17.64
CA GLN A 433 -11.80 -1.43 -18.47
C GLN A 433 -10.81 -1.18 -19.62
N ALA A 434 -10.90 -0.02 -20.28
CA ALA A 434 -9.97 0.36 -21.34
C ALA A 434 -8.56 0.60 -20.82
N VAL A 435 -8.42 1.26 -19.66
CA VAL A 435 -7.14 1.49 -19.00
C VAL A 435 -6.53 0.18 -18.52
N ASP A 436 -7.30 -0.72 -17.90
CA ASP A 436 -6.81 -2.03 -17.43
C ASP A 436 -6.31 -2.89 -18.59
N LEU A 437 -7.03 -2.90 -19.72
CA LEU A 437 -6.59 -3.57 -20.93
C LEU A 437 -5.33 -2.91 -21.51
N THR A 438 -5.27 -1.57 -21.51
CA THR A 438 -4.08 -0.81 -21.94
C THR A 438 -2.87 -1.13 -21.06
N GLU A 439 -3.05 -1.21 -19.74
CA GLU A 439 -2.02 -1.59 -18.77
C GLU A 439 -1.48 -2.98 -19.07
N ASN A 440 -2.36 -3.95 -19.32
CA ASN A 440 -1.97 -5.31 -19.72
C ASN A 440 -1.13 -5.31 -21.01
N VAL A 441 -1.51 -4.52 -22.02
CA VAL A 441 -0.75 -4.40 -23.28
C VAL A 441 0.61 -3.73 -23.05
N VAL A 442 0.64 -2.66 -22.26
CA VAL A 442 1.88 -1.96 -21.91
C VAL A 442 2.86 -2.89 -21.20
N LEU A 443 2.38 -3.68 -20.24
CA LEU A 443 3.19 -4.65 -19.53
C LEU A 443 3.66 -5.78 -20.45
N LYS A 444 2.77 -6.31 -21.29
CA LYS A 444 3.08 -7.39 -22.23
C LYS A 444 4.16 -7.03 -23.26
N TYR A 445 4.12 -5.82 -23.81
CA TYR A 445 5.03 -5.38 -24.88
C TYR A 445 6.11 -4.39 -24.42
N GLY A 446 6.13 -4.01 -23.14
CA GLY A 446 7.11 -3.08 -22.59
C GLY A 446 6.97 -1.67 -23.17
N PHE A 447 5.75 -1.24 -23.50
CA PHE A 447 5.54 0.05 -24.14
C PHE A 447 5.83 1.21 -23.18
N THR A 448 6.86 2.00 -23.51
CA THR A 448 7.31 3.14 -22.71
C THR A 448 7.81 4.27 -23.62
N GLY A 449 7.88 5.49 -23.11
CA GLY A 449 8.44 6.63 -23.83
C GLY A 449 7.76 6.87 -25.17
N LYS A 450 8.56 6.93 -26.24
CA LYS A 450 8.09 7.16 -27.61
C LYS A 450 6.96 6.23 -28.07
N GLN A 451 6.82 5.03 -27.48
CA GLN A 451 5.76 4.08 -27.85
C GLN A 451 4.35 4.67 -27.67
N TRP A 452 4.15 5.46 -26.63
CA TRP A 452 2.89 6.20 -26.38
C TRP A 452 2.62 7.24 -27.47
N LEU A 453 3.67 7.76 -28.09
CA LEU A 453 3.63 8.89 -29.03
C LEU A 453 3.66 8.48 -30.50
N ARG A 454 3.85 7.19 -30.81
CA ARG A 454 3.91 6.66 -32.18
C ARG A 454 2.66 6.99 -33.00
N LYS A 455 2.79 7.08 -34.32
CA LYS A 455 1.66 7.44 -35.20
C LYS A 455 0.74 6.25 -35.39
N GLU A 456 1.36 5.12 -35.63
CA GLU A 456 0.78 3.83 -35.82
C GLU A 456 0.05 3.39 -34.55
N ASP A 457 -1.06 2.69 -34.75
CA ASP A 457 -1.81 2.09 -33.67
C ASP A 457 -1.10 0.84 -33.15
N TRP A 458 -1.24 0.60 -31.85
CA TRP A 458 -0.76 -0.63 -31.24
C TRP A 458 -1.64 -1.78 -31.69
N GLN A 459 -1.01 -2.88 -32.10
CA GLN A 459 -1.71 -4.08 -32.50
C GLN A 459 -1.66 -5.09 -31.36
N PHE A 460 -2.82 -5.61 -30.98
CA PHE A 460 -2.93 -6.68 -30.00
C PHE A 460 -2.74 -8.02 -30.72
N TYR A 461 -1.62 -8.70 -30.47
CA TYR A 461 -1.37 -10.04 -30.98
C TYR A 461 -1.55 -11.09 -29.88
N ARG A 462 -2.21 -12.19 -30.22
CA ARG A 462 -2.14 -13.43 -29.45
C ARG A 462 -1.01 -14.28 -30.02
N PHE A 463 -0.05 -14.61 -29.17
CA PHE A 463 0.86 -15.71 -29.43
C PHE A 463 0.25 -16.93 -28.76
N GLU A 464 -0.62 -17.66 -29.45
CA GLU A 464 -1.03 -19.00 -29.03
C GLU A 464 -0.22 -20.02 -29.84
N ASP A 465 0.13 -21.16 -29.23
CA ASP A 465 1.07 -22.18 -29.74
C ASP A 465 0.81 -22.72 -31.17
N GLN A 466 -0.28 -22.31 -31.85
CA GLN A 466 -0.69 -22.85 -33.16
C GLN A 466 -1.33 -21.86 -34.14
N ASP A 467 -1.50 -20.58 -33.80
CA ASP A 467 -2.08 -19.59 -34.73
C ASP A 467 -1.08 -18.44 -34.97
N PHE A 468 -0.19 -18.65 -35.94
CA PHE A 468 0.69 -17.60 -36.44
C PHE A 468 -0.08 -16.72 -37.43
N GLY A 469 -0.70 -15.65 -36.93
CA GLY A 469 -1.02 -14.48 -37.77
C GLY A 469 -2.46 -14.29 -38.25
N THR A 470 -3.45 -15.00 -37.72
CA THR A 470 -4.88 -14.72 -37.99
C THR A 470 -5.44 -13.70 -37.00
N GLU A 471 -5.64 -12.45 -37.47
CA GLU A 471 -6.29 -11.41 -36.68
C GLU A 471 -7.79 -11.73 -36.51
N THR A 472 -8.24 -11.93 -35.28
CA THR A 472 -9.66 -12.17 -35.00
C THR A 472 -10.42 -10.86 -34.78
N THR A 473 -11.73 -10.85 -35.03
CA THR A 473 -12.61 -9.70 -34.74
C THR A 473 -12.54 -9.26 -33.27
N LYS A 474 -12.24 -10.18 -32.34
CA LYS A 474 -12.04 -9.86 -30.92
C LYS A 474 -10.71 -9.17 -30.64
N ASP A 475 -9.66 -9.49 -31.38
CA ASP A 475 -8.34 -8.88 -31.21
C ASP A 475 -8.32 -7.47 -31.82
N GLN A 476 -9.07 -7.26 -32.92
CA GLN A 476 -9.36 -5.92 -33.45
C GLN A 476 -10.08 -5.04 -32.43
N ALA A 477 -11.18 -5.53 -31.83
CA ALA A 477 -11.93 -4.77 -30.82
C ALA A 477 -11.06 -4.39 -29.59
N ARG A 478 -10.17 -5.29 -29.15
CA ARG A 478 -9.20 -5.01 -28.07
C ARG A 478 -8.17 -3.97 -28.50
N SER A 479 -7.64 -4.08 -29.71
CA SER A 479 -6.72 -3.10 -30.28
C SER A 479 -7.37 -1.72 -30.34
N GLU A 480 -8.63 -1.63 -30.78
CA GLU A 480 -9.38 -0.36 -30.79
C GLU A 480 -9.53 0.25 -29.39
N GLN A 481 -9.92 -0.56 -28.40
CA GLN A 481 -10.09 -0.10 -27.02
C GLN A 481 -8.78 0.41 -26.40
N VAL A 482 -7.67 -0.28 -26.63
CA VAL A 482 -6.34 0.15 -26.16
C VAL A 482 -5.89 1.42 -26.87
N ASN A 483 -6.11 1.49 -28.18
CA ASN A 483 -5.75 2.67 -28.95
C ASN A 483 -6.62 3.88 -28.63
N LEU A 484 -7.82 3.71 -28.08
CA LEU A 484 -8.62 4.83 -27.55
C LEU A 484 -7.83 5.59 -26.48
N ILE A 485 -7.26 4.87 -25.50
CA ILE A 485 -6.43 5.46 -24.43
C ILE A 485 -5.11 6.00 -25.00
N ARG A 486 -4.40 5.22 -25.81
CA ARG A 486 -3.12 5.64 -26.43
C ARG A 486 -3.27 6.92 -27.25
N ARG A 487 -4.27 6.97 -28.14
CA ARG A 487 -4.54 8.15 -28.98
C ARG A 487 -4.97 9.34 -28.13
N PHE A 488 -5.74 9.11 -27.05
CA PHE A 488 -6.06 10.16 -26.08
C PHE A 488 -4.78 10.75 -25.46
N VAL A 489 -3.89 9.91 -24.91
CA VAL A 489 -2.60 10.34 -24.36
C VAL A 489 -1.80 11.16 -25.39
N LYS A 490 -1.64 10.62 -26.61
CA LYS A 490 -0.89 11.27 -27.68
C LYS A 490 -1.49 12.61 -28.12
N LYS A 491 -2.82 12.72 -28.17
CA LYS A 491 -3.52 13.96 -28.59
C LYS A 491 -3.56 14.99 -27.47
N THR A 492 -3.52 14.56 -26.21
CA THR A 492 -3.75 15.42 -25.04
C THR A 492 -2.44 15.94 -24.44
N LEU A 493 -1.47 15.07 -24.14
CA LEU A 493 -0.30 15.44 -23.33
C LEU A 493 0.80 16.19 -24.11
N PRO A 494 1.27 15.74 -25.30
CA PRO A 494 2.33 16.44 -26.01
C PRO A 494 2.00 17.90 -26.38
N PRO A 495 0.80 18.25 -26.88
CA PRO A 495 0.47 19.65 -27.14
C PRO A 495 0.43 20.50 -25.87
N PHE A 496 0.00 19.94 -24.75
CA PHE A 496 0.03 20.60 -23.44
C PHE A 496 1.48 20.88 -23.02
N PHE A 497 2.34 19.85 -23.02
CA PHE A 497 3.74 20.02 -22.62
C PHE A 497 4.49 20.98 -23.53
N LYS A 498 4.22 20.97 -24.85
CA LYS A 498 4.81 21.92 -25.79
C LYS A 498 4.42 23.37 -25.45
N LYS A 499 3.16 23.62 -25.09
CA LYS A 499 2.73 24.95 -24.65
C LYS A 499 3.41 25.35 -23.34
N LEU A 500 3.50 24.41 -22.39
CA LEU A 500 4.14 24.65 -21.10
C LEU A 500 5.65 24.94 -21.24
N ASP A 501 6.36 24.26 -22.15
CA ASP A 501 7.79 24.55 -22.47
C ASP A 501 8.00 25.92 -23.11
N GLN A 502 6.97 26.47 -23.73
CA GLN A 502 7.00 27.79 -24.37
C GLN A 502 6.61 28.91 -23.41
N ALA A 503 6.14 28.59 -22.20
CA ALA A 503 5.83 29.56 -21.18
C ALA A 503 7.11 30.30 -20.77
N LYS A 504 7.10 31.63 -20.84
CA LYS A 504 8.26 32.43 -20.46
C LYS A 504 8.24 32.77 -18.98
N THR A 505 7.05 33.03 -18.46
CA THR A 505 6.84 33.50 -17.09
C THR A 505 5.96 32.54 -16.30
N GLY A 506 6.02 32.65 -14.97
CA GLY A 506 5.13 31.88 -14.08
C GLY A 506 3.65 32.10 -14.39
N GLN A 507 3.26 33.31 -14.78
CA GLN A 507 1.88 33.63 -15.15
C GLN A 507 1.41 32.87 -16.40
N ASP A 508 2.26 32.81 -17.44
CA ASP A 508 1.96 32.04 -18.65
C ASP A 508 1.72 30.56 -18.31
N ALA A 509 2.61 29.98 -17.48
CA ALA A 509 2.53 28.59 -17.07
C ALA A 509 1.28 28.27 -16.25
N ALA A 510 0.95 29.09 -15.25
CA ALA A 510 -0.25 28.93 -14.42
C ALA A 510 -1.52 28.95 -15.28
N GLN A 511 -1.61 29.89 -16.23
CA GLN A 511 -2.75 29.99 -17.15
C GLN A 511 -2.87 28.76 -18.05
N ILE A 512 -1.75 28.22 -18.55
CA ILE A 512 -1.72 27.01 -19.39
C ILE A 512 -2.22 25.79 -18.60
N ILE A 513 -1.78 25.63 -17.35
CA ILE A 513 -2.17 24.50 -16.50
C ILE A 513 -3.66 24.58 -16.15
N TYR A 514 -4.13 25.72 -15.65
CA TYR A 514 -5.55 25.92 -15.32
C TYR A 514 -6.46 25.64 -16.52
N ASN A 515 -6.15 26.25 -17.67
CA ASN A 515 -6.94 26.07 -18.89
C ASN A 515 -6.93 24.63 -19.39
N PHE A 516 -5.81 23.91 -19.21
CA PHE A 516 -5.73 22.49 -19.58
C PHE A 516 -6.68 21.64 -18.74
N LEU A 517 -6.67 21.81 -17.42
CA LEU A 517 -7.53 21.04 -16.50
C LEU A 517 -9.02 21.32 -16.77
N VAL A 518 -9.39 22.59 -16.91
CA VAL A 518 -10.78 23.00 -17.23
C VAL A 518 -11.20 22.44 -18.58
N LYS A 519 -10.41 22.64 -19.64
CA LYS A 519 -10.72 22.16 -21.00
C LYS A 519 -10.83 20.64 -21.09
N ARG A 520 -10.17 19.89 -20.21
CA ARG A 520 -10.21 18.43 -20.17
C ARG A 520 -11.29 17.87 -19.25
N GLY A 521 -12.17 18.72 -18.72
CA GLY A 521 -13.33 18.29 -17.94
C GLY A 521 -13.00 17.87 -16.50
N VAL A 522 -11.81 18.19 -15.99
CA VAL A 522 -11.41 17.83 -14.61
C VAL A 522 -12.40 18.41 -13.60
N VAL A 523 -12.80 19.67 -13.77
CA VAL A 523 -13.76 20.34 -12.87
C VAL A 523 -15.14 19.67 -12.90
N ALA A 524 -15.62 19.30 -14.09
CA ALA A 524 -16.90 18.60 -14.24
C ALA A 524 -16.87 17.23 -13.55
N GLN A 525 -15.77 16.49 -13.73
CA GLN A 525 -15.58 15.21 -13.06
C GLN A 525 -15.55 15.33 -11.53
N LEU A 526 -14.91 16.37 -10.99
CA LEU A 526 -14.90 16.67 -9.56
C LEU A 526 -16.31 17.00 -9.02
N GLN A 527 -17.13 17.70 -9.82
CA GLN A 527 -18.53 17.98 -9.49
C GLN A 527 -19.37 16.70 -9.51
N ASP A 528 -19.19 15.83 -10.49
CA ASP A 528 -19.87 14.52 -10.56
C ASP A 528 -19.52 13.65 -9.33
N TRP A 529 -18.27 13.69 -8.85
CA TRP A 529 -17.87 12.98 -7.63
C TRP A 529 -18.53 13.53 -6.37
N ARG A 530 -18.63 14.86 -6.25
CA ARG A 530 -19.39 15.49 -5.16
C ARG A 530 -20.84 15.01 -5.19
N ASP A 531 -21.49 15.08 -6.35
CA ASP A 531 -22.91 14.77 -6.48
C ASP A 531 -23.19 13.28 -6.15
N GLN A 532 -22.32 12.37 -6.58
CA GLN A 532 -22.39 10.95 -6.18
C GLN A 532 -22.21 10.74 -4.66
N ALA A 533 -21.32 11.50 -4.01
CA ALA A 533 -21.13 11.42 -2.56
C ALA A 533 -22.34 12.00 -1.79
N LEU A 534 -22.95 13.07 -2.29
CA LEU A 534 -24.19 13.63 -1.73
C LEU A 534 -25.36 12.64 -1.86
N GLU A 535 -25.52 12.00 -3.01
CA GLU A 535 -26.53 10.93 -3.22
C GLU A 535 -26.30 9.75 -2.28
N ALA A 536 -25.04 9.44 -1.95
CA ALA A 536 -24.68 8.41 -0.98
C ALA A 536 -24.80 8.87 0.50
N GLY A 537 -25.13 10.15 0.75
CA GLY A 537 -25.23 10.73 2.10
C GLY A 537 -23.89 11.02 2.78
N ASP A 538 -22.77 10.97 2.05
CA ASP A 538 -21.43 11.22 2.57
C ASP A 538 -21.03 12.68 2.37
N LEU A 539 -21.53 13.56 3.26
CA LEU A 539 -21.30 15.01 3.19
C LEU A 539 -19.83 15.40 3.33
N VAL A 540 -19.05 14.62 4.09
CA VAL A 540 -17.61 14.88 4.28
C VAL A 540 -16.89 14.66 2.96
N LYS A 541 -17.09 13.49 2.35
CA LYS A 541 -16.48 13.17 1.04
C LYS A 541 -16.98 14.09 -0.08
N ALA A 542 -18.23 14.53 -0.01
CA ALA A 542 -18.78 15.47 -0.99
C ALA A 542 -18.08 16.85 -0.96
N ALA A 543 -17.60 17.30 0.19
CA ALA A 543 -16.93 18.59 0.31
C ALA A 543 -15.47 18.56 -0.21
N GLU A 544 -14.82 17.39 -0.24
CA GLU A 544 -13.40 17.25 -0.57
C GLU A 544 -13.03 17.80 -1.97
N PRO A 545 -13.75 17.45 -3.08
CA PRO A 545 -13.40 17.92 -4.42
C PRO A 545 -13.41 19.45 -4.57
N GLU A 546 -14.41 20.10 -3.97
CA GLU A 546 -14.56 21.55 -4.04
C GLU A 546 -13.46 22.26 -3.23
N GLN A 547 -13.20 21.81 -2.00
CA GLN A 547 -12.15 22.40 -1.15
C GLN A 547 -10.77 22.26 -1.81
N THR A 548 -10.43 21.10 -2.36
CA THR A 548 -9.12 20.89 -3.01
C THR A 548 -8.98 21.75 -4.27
N TRP A 549 -10.04 21.89 -5.08
CA TRP A 549 -10.01 22.76 -6.26
C TRP A 549 -9.86 24.25 -5.89
N GLN A 550 -10.54 24.70 -4.83
CA GLN A 550 -10.41 26.07 -4.32
C GLN A 550 -8.98 26.35 -3.82
N VAL A 551 -8.38 25.42 -3.06
CA VAL A 551 -6.99 25.53 -2.59
C VAL A 551 -6.03 25.56 -3.78
N PHE A 552 -6.23 24.71 -4.79
CA PHE A 552 -5.44 24.75 -6.03
C PHE A 552 -5.52 26.12 -6.74
N CYS A 553 -6.72 26.65 -6.96
CA CYS A 553 -6.91 27.94 -7.61
C CYS A 553 -6.25 29.07 -6.81
N LYS A 554 -6.46 29.09 -5.49
CA LYS A 554 -5.82 30.07 -4.60
C LYS A 554 -4.30 30.03 -4.68
N MET A 555 -3.70 28.84 -4.72
CA MET A 555 -2.25 28.70 -4.88
C MET A 555 -1.76 29.19 -6.24
N LEU A 556 -2.52 29.00 -7.32
CA LEU A 556 -2.19 29.58 -8.62
C LEU A 556 -2.29 31.11 -8.59
N ASP A 557 -3.32 31.67 -7.96
CA ASP A 557 -3.46 33.13 -7.82
C ASP A 557 -2.30 33.73 -7.02
N GLU A 558 -1.91 33.09 -5.91
CA GLU A 558 -0.73 33.47 -5.11
C GLU A 558 0.56 33.36 -5.93
N TYR A 559 0.74 32.26 -6.66
CA TYR A 559 1.89 32.05 -7.54
C TYR A 559 2.00 33.13 -8.62
N VAL A 560 0.90 33.46 -9.30
CA VAL A 560 0.86 34.54 -10.31
C VAL A 560 1.17 35.89 -9.67
N THR A 561 0.67 36.16 -8.47
CA THR A 561 0.86 37.46 -7.82
C THR A 561 2.30 37.67 -7.34
N ILE A 562 2.99 36.60 -6.92
CA ILE A 562 4.33 36.66 -6.34
C ILE A 562 5.41 36.38 -7.40
N LEU A 563 5.25 35.29 -8.15
CA LEU A 563 6.23 34.75 -9.09
C LEU A 563 5.81 34.90 -10.55
N GLY A 564 4.68 35.57 -10.84
CA GLY A 564 4.10 35.58 -12.18
C GLY A 564 4.98 36.21 -13.27
N GLN A 565 5.87 37.14 -12.93
CA GLN A 565 6.80 37.78 -13.88
C GLN A 565 8.19 37.11 -13.89
N VAL A 566 8.45 36.18 -12.98
CA VAL A 566 9.72 35.45 -12.87
C VAL A 566 9.82 34.40 -13.99
N PRO A 567 11.02 34.14 -14.54
CA PRO A 567 11.22 33.05 -15.50
C PRO A 567 10.64 31.72 -15.01
N PHE A 568 9.92 31.03 -15.87
CA PHE A 568 9.25 29.78 -15.50
C PHE A 568 10.21 28.60 -15.42
N HIS A 569 10.18 27.91 -14.28
CA HIS A 569 10.82 26.63 -14.05
C HIS A 569 9.80 25.61 -13.54
N ALA A 570 9.66 24.50 -14.26
CA ALA A 570 8.62 23.50 -14.00
C ALA A 570 8.81 22.78 -12.65
N ASP A 571 10.05 22.46 -12.29
CA ASP A 571 10.38 21.76 -11.04
C ASP A 571 10.08 22.64 -9.82
N ASP A 572 10.38 23.94 -9.89
CA ASP A 572 10.10 24.89 -8.81
C ASP A 572 8.59 25.05 -8.58
N LEU A 573 7.80 25.23 -9.65
CA LEU A 573 6.34 25.31 -9.53
C LEU A 573 5.76 24.04 -8.89
N LEU A 574 6.19 22.86 -9.34
CA LEU A 574 5.71 21.60 -8.79
C LEU A 574 6.06 21.46 -7.31
N ALA A 575 7.31 21.76 -6.93
CA ALA A 575 7.76 21.71 -5.55
C ALA A 575 6.97 22.67 -4.64
N LEU A 576 6.71 23.90 -5.11
CA LEU A 576 5.92 24.89 -4.39
C LEU A 576 4.46 24.46 -4.20
N LEU A 577 3.84 23.89 -5.24
CA LEU A 577 2.48 23.31 -5.14
C LEU A 577 2.45 22.13 -4.16
N GLN A 578 3.46 21.26 -4.20
CA GLN A 578 3.57 20.12 -3.27
C GLN A 578 3.70 20.58 -1.83
N VAL A 579 4.58 21.54 -1.52
CA VAL A 579 4.67 22.13 -0.18
C VAL A 579 3.35 22.78 0.23
N GLY A 580 2.70 23.49 -0.69
CA GLY A 580 1.40 24.11 -0.45
C GLY A 580 0.32 23.10 -0.06
N PHE A 581 0.20 21.98 -0.78
CA PHE A 581 -0.75 20.92 -0.46
C PHE A 581 -0.38 20.13 0.80
N SER A 582 0.91 19.93 1.10
CA SER A 582 1.36 19.29 2.35
C SER A 582 0.92 20.08 3.60
N GLY A 583 0.86 21.41 3.49
CA GLY A 583 0.35 22.29 4.55
C GLY A 583 -1.16 22.49 4.54
N ALA A 584 -1.90 21.92 3.58
CA ALA A 584 -3.34 22.09 3.44
C ALA A 584 -4.11 20.89 4.00
N SER A 585 -5.07 21.16 4.87
CA SER A 585 -5.99 20.17 5.42
C SER A 585 -7.45 20.54 5.17
N TYR A 586 -8.31 19.53 5.11
CA TYR A 586 -9.75 19.75 4.94
C TYR A 586 -10.36 20.43 6.16
N SER A 587 -11.22 21.43 5.91
CA SER A 587 -12.04 22.02 6.96
C SER A 587 -13.15 21.04 7.33
N GLN A 588 -13.02 20.41 8.50
CA GLN A 588 -14.03 19.50 9.02
C GLN A 588 -14.98 20.26 9.94
N ILE A 589 -16.27 20.29 9.59
CA ILE A 589 -17.32 20.76 10.49
C ILE A 589 -18.08 19.53 10.98
N PRO A 590 -18.33 19.41 12.29
CA PRO A 590 -19.26 18.43 12.83
C PRO A 590 -20.55 18.33 12.00
N SER A 591 -20.78 17.18 11.37
CA SER A 591 -21.96 16.96 10.53
C SER A 591 -23.24 16.70 11.34
N THR A 592 -23.11 16.32 12.62
CA THR A 592 -24.23 16.03 13.52
C THR A 592 -23.96 16.51 14.95
N LEU A 593 -25.02 16.76 15.73
CA LEU A 593 -24.90 17.23 17.12
C LEU A 593 -24.59 16.09 18.12
N ASP A 594 -25.03 14.86 17.87
CA ASP A 594 -24.92 13.74 18.81
C ASP A 594 -23.93 12.67 18.32
N GLN A 595 -22.66 12.88 18.62
CA GLN A 595 -21.54 12.03 18.19
C GLN A 595 -20.43 12.02 19.24
N VAL A 596 -19.63 10.95 19.24
CA VAL A 596 -18.44 10.85 20.08
C VAL A 596 -17.35 11.75 19.49
N LEU A 597 -16.75 12.62 20.32
CA LEU A 597 -15.59 13.40 19.91
C LEU A 597 -14.32 12.56 20.08
N VAL A 598 -13.48 12.52 19.05
CA VAL A 598 -12.14 11.91 19.08
C VAL A 598 -11.14 13.03 18.83
N SER A 599 -10.15 13.21 19.71
CA SER A 599 -9.23 14.35 19.67
C SER A 599 -7.88 14.03 20.32
N GLU A 600 -6.89 14.89 20.10
CA GLU A 600 -5.61 14.85 20.79
C GLU A 600 -5.60 15.65 22.10
N THR A 601 -4.72 15.27 23.03
CA THR A 601 -4.41 16.09 24.21
C THR A 601 -3.57 17.29 23.78
N GLY A 602 -3.85 18.46 24.37
CA GLY A 602 -3.25 19.75 23.97
C GLY A 602 -4.21 20.65 23.21
N ILE A 603 -5.13 20.08 22.43
CA ILE A 603 -6.27 20.81 21.88
C ILE A 603 -7.23 21.12 23.03
N THR A 604 -7.61 22.39 23.19
CA THR A 604 -8.56 22.79 24.24
C THR A 604 -9.90 22.10 24.01
N GLN A 605 -10.44 21.48 25.05
CA GLN A 605 -11.73 20.79 25.04
C GLN A 605 -12.77 21.55 25.87
N THR A 606 -14.05 21.35 25.55
CA THR A 606 -15.14 21.79 26.43
C THR A 606 -15.18 20.93 27.70
N ALA A 607 -15.26 21.56 28.88
CA ALA A 607 -15.23 20.88 30.18
C ALA A 607 -16.57 20.19 30.59
N MET A 608 -17.41 19.84 29.61
CA MET A 608 -18.79 19.36 29.81
C MET A 608 -19.00 17.88 29.46
N ARG A 609 -17.92 17.12 29.20
CA ARG A 609 -18.02 15.70 28.86
C ARG A 609 -18.29 14.88 30.12
N LYS A 610 -19.17 13.88 30.06
CA LYS A 610 -19.45 13.03 31.24
C LYS A 610 -18.39 11.96 31.41
N VAL A 611 -17.97 11.35 30.29
CA VAL A 611 -17.02 10.23 30.27
C VAL A 611 -15.89 10.53 29.29
N VAL A 612 -14.66 10.34 29.74
CA VAL A 612 -13.46 10.48 28.91
C VAL A 612 -12.69 9.16 28.89
N PHE A 613 -12.38 8.68 27.68
CA PHE A 613 -11.47 7.57 27.44
C PHE A 613 -10.12 8.11 27.00
N MET A 614 -9.08 7.88 27.79
CA MET A 614 -7.69 8.20 27.42
C MET A 614 -7.02 6.95 26.86
N ILE A 615 -7.05 6.84 25.53
CA ILE A 615 -6.48 5.71 24.78
C ILE A 615 -4.99 5.90 24.57
N GLY A 616 -4.25 4.80 24.42
CA GLY A 616 -2.81 4.85 24.20
C GLY A 616 -2.03 5.47 25.35
N SER A 617 -2.49 5.29 26.59
CA SER A 617 -1.84 5.83 27.79
C SER A 617 -0.54 5.10 28.12
N THR A 618 0.46 5.21 27.24
CA THR A 618 1.74 4.47 27.29
C THR A 618 2.91 5.36 27.72
N ASP A 619 4.03 4.73 28.06
CA ASP A 619 5.30 5.38 28.39
C ASP A 619 6.01 6.07 27.20
N GLN A 620 5.50 5.90 25.98
CA GLN A 620 6.02 6.56 24.78
C GLN A 620 5.43 7.96 24.58
N VAL A 621 4.17 8.16 24.97
CA VAL A 621 3.42 9.37 24.64
C VAL A 621 2.85 10.11 25.85
N MET A 622 2.91 9.51 27.05
CA MET A 622 2.44 10.13 28.29
C MET A 622 3.45 9.91 29.42
N PRO A 623 4.33 10.88 29.72
CA PRO A 623 4.50 12.16 29.02
C PRO A 623 5.04 12.01 27.60
N ASP A 624 4.76 13.02 26.79
CA ASP A 624 5.33 13.10 25.45
C ASP A 624 6.84 13.38 25.47
N ARG A 625 7.54 12.98 24.41
CA ARG A 625 8.97 13.26 24.21
C ARG A 625 9.10 14.39 23.19
N LEU A 626 9.20 15.61 23.69
CA LEU A 626 9.29 16.80 22.84
C LEU A 626 10.73 17.00 22.34
N MET A 627 10.89 17.16 21.03
CA MET A 627 12.12 17.64 20.38
C MET A 627 11.81 18.97 19.70
N ASN A 628 12.70 19.95 19.85
CA ASN A 628 12.54 21.23 19.15
C ASN A 628 13.09 21.11 17.72
N GLU A 629 12.20 21.18 16.73
CA GLU A 629 12.55 21.14 15.29
C GLU A 629 12.62 22.53 14.64
N GLN A 630 12.68 23.60 15.46
CA GLN A 630 12.79 24.97 14.96
C GLN A 630 14.16 25.25 14.33
N LEU A 631 14.20 26.27 13.45
CA LEU A 631 15.43 26.71 12.80
C LEU A 631 16.43 27.29 13.82
N LEU A 632 15.94 27.99 14.84
CA LEU A 632 16.71 28.42 16.00
C LEU A 632 16.57 27.39 17.13
N SER A 633 17.69 26.75 17.49
CA SER A 633 17.76 25.77 18.58
C SER A 633 17.51 26.40 19.96
N ASP A 634 17.30 25.58 20.99
CA ASP A 634 17.11 26.08 22.37
C ASP A 634 18.31 26.93 22.86
N ASP A 635 19.53 26.53 22.50
CA ASP A 635 20.76 27.28 22.83
C ASP A 635 20.85 28.60 22.05
N ASP A 636 20.40 28.60 20.79
CA ASP A 636 20.27 29.82 19.99
C ASP A 636 19.28 30.80 20.66
N GLN A 637 18.10 30.31 21.06
CA GLN A 637 17.07 31.15 21.70
C GLN A 637 17.52 31.69 23.07
N ALA A 638 18.21 30.87 23.87
CA ALA A 638 18.77 31.30 25.14
C ALA A 638 19.81 32.41 24.97
N SER A 639 20.60 32.34 23.89
CA SER A 639 21.61 33.35 23.53
C SER A 639 20.99 34.65 23.05
N LEU A 640 19.79 34.60 22.45
CA LEU A 640 19.04 35.79 22.00
C LEU A 640 18.25 36.47 23.12
N ALA A 641 17.84 35.72 24.15
CA ALA A 641 16.98 36.23 25.23
C ALA A 641 17.46 37.53 25.91
N PRO A 642 18.76 37.76 26.17
CA PRO A 642 19.24 39.01 26.79
C PRO A 642 19.02 40.27 25.94
N TYR A 643 18.87 40.11 24.62
CA TYR A 643 18.71 41.21 23.68
C TYR A 643 17.23 41.54 23.39
N LEU A 644 16.29 40.77 23.94
CA LEU A 644 14.85 40.97 23.72
C LEU A 644 14.31 42.06 24.65
N ALA A 645 13.50 42.96 24.10
CA ALA A 645 12.84 44.03 24.85
C ALA A 645 11.72 43.48 25.76
N GLU A 646 11.37 44.23 26.80
CA GLU A 646 10.27 43.88 27.69
C GLU A 646 8.95 43.71 26.92
N GLY A 647 8.29 42.56 27.11
CA GLY A 647 7.06 42.20 26.39
C GLY A 647 7.26 41.40 25.10
N THR A 648 8.51 41.25 24.62
CA THR A 648 8.87 40.37 23.49
C THR A 648 9.46 39.06 24.00
N TYR A 649 9.13 37.94 23.36
CA TYR A 649 9.67 36.63 23.74
C TYR A 649 9.56 35.60 22.62
N LEU A 650 10.52 34.69 22.57
CA LEU A 650 10.54 33.53 21.68
C LEU A 650 9.66 32.40 22.23
N ALA A 651 9.52 31.32 21.46
CA ALA A 651 8.83 30.12 21.90
C ALA A 651 9.53 29.49 23.11
N ASP A 652 8.82 28.60 23.83
CA ASP A 652 9.42 27.89 24.94
C ASP A 652 10.47 26.87 24.47
N ASP A 653 11.58 26.78 25.19
CA ASP A 653 12.56 25.71 25.06
C ASP A 653 11.95 24.32 25.37
N ALA A 654 12.56 23.24 24.87
CA ALA A 654 12.03 21.89 25.01
C ALA A 654 11.87 21.47 26.48
N LEU A 655 12.76 21.90 27.37
CA LEU A 655 12.70 21.61 28.81
C LEU A 655 11.47 22.26 29.47
N THR A 656 11.14 23.49 29.09
CA THR A 656 10.01 24.27 29.59
C THR A 656 8.71 23.71 29.04
N GLN A 657 8.68 23.25 27.78
CA GLN A 657 7.53 22.53 27.24
C GLN A 657 7.32 21.20 27.97
N LEU A 658 8.38 20.43 28.20
CA LEU A 658 8.32 19.16 28.93
C LEU A 658 7.90 19.36 30.39
N SER A 659 8.28 20.46 31.04
CA SER A 659 7.80 20.78 32.39
C SER A 659 6.29 21.12 32.43
N CYS A 660 5.68 21.41 31.28
CA CYS A 660 4.25 21.68 31.13
C CYS A 660 3.42 20.44 30.77
N GLU A 661 4.03 19.31 30.37
CA GLU A 661 3.33 18.03 30.07
C GLU A 661 2.42 17.56 31.22
N PRO A 662 2.81 17.65 32.51
CA PRO A 662 1.90 17.33 33.61
C PRO A 662 0.63 18.19 33.65
N PHE A 663 0.71 19.46 33.25
CA PHE A 663 -0.43 20.37 33.20
C PHE A 663 -1.36 20.08 32.02
N LEU A 664 -0.79 19.72 30.87
CA LEU A 664 -1.54 19.33 29.68
C LEU A 664 -2.36 18.06 29.94
N ASN A 665 -1.74 17.05 30.54
CA ASN A 665 -2.42 15.82 30.94
C ASN A 665 -3.43 16.06 32.08
N TYR A 666 -3.12 16.94 33.03
CA TYR A 666 -4.06 17.38 34.06
C TYR A 666 -5.36 17.95 33.50
N LYS A 667 -5.30 18.80 32.46
CA LYS A 667 -6.49 19.29 31.74
C LYS A 667 -7.32 18.13 31.17
N ALA A 668 -6.66 17.14 30.58
CA ALA A 668 -7.34 15.96 30.02
C ALA A 668 -7.97 15.09 31.12
N PHE A 669 -7.24 14.81 32.21
CA PHE A 669 -7.70 14.00 33.34
C PHE A 669 -8.97 14.57 33.97
N LEU A 670 -9.10 15.90 34.03
CA LEU A 670 -10.26 16.55 34.63
C LEU A 670 -11.25 17.08 33.61
N THR A 671 -11.11 16.76 32.32
CA THR A 671 -12.17 17.03 31.34
C THR A 671 -13.50 16.32 31.68
N PRO A 672 -13.55 15.03 32.12
CA PRO A 672 -14.82 14.39 32.45
C PRO A 672 -15.46 14.97 33.72
N GLN A 673 -16.79 14.91 33.79
CA GLN A 673 -17.56 15.23 35.00
C GLN A 673 -17.81 14.00 35.87
N GLN A 674 -17.81 12.80 35.29
CA GLN A 674 -18.22 11.56 35.97
C GLN A 674 -17.16 10.45 35.93
N GLN A 675 -16.63 10.10 34.75
CA GLN A 675 -15.74 8.94 34.61
C GLN A 675 -14.51 9.23 33.74
N LEU A 676 -13.34 8.80 34.22
CA LEU A 676 -12.08 8.80 33.49
C LEU A 676 -11.59 7.36 33.31
N VAL A 677 -11.38 6.93 32.08
CA VAL A 677 -10.93 5.57 31.75
C VAL A 677 -9.61 5.65 31.00
N PHE A 678 -8.53 5.22 31.62
CA PHE A 678 -7.24 5.04 30.96
C PHE A 678 -7.21 3.68 30.28
N THR A 679 -6.82 3.65 29.02
CA THR A 679 -6.56 2.41 28.29
C THR A 679 -5.15 2.43 27.70
N TYR A 680 -4.52 1.26 27.63
CA TYR A 680 -3.23 1.11 26.95
C TYR A 680 -3.07 -0.27 26.34
N PRO A 681 -2.37 -0.38 25.18
CA PRO A 681 -2.01 -1.65 24.57
C PRO A 681 -0.65 -2.15 25.08
N LEU A 682 -0.42 -3.47 25.03
CA LEU A 682 0.87 -4.09 25.35
C LEU A 682 1.81 -4.20 24.14
N ASN A 683 1.25 -4.40 22.94
CA ASN A 683 2.04 -4.58 21.73
C ASN A 683 1.47 -3.77 20.57
N ASP A 684 2.37 -3.30 19.73
CA ASP A 684 2.04 -2.67 18.46
C ASP A 684 3.13 -3.02 17.42
N ASP A 685 2.76 -3.77 16.39
CA ASP A 685 3.68 -4.21 15.31
C ASP A 685 5.06 -4.73 15.76
N GLY A 686 5.09 -5.45 16.88
CA GLY A 686 6.31 -6.04 17.46
C GLY A 686 7.06 -5.16 18.47
N VAL A 687 6.59 -3.93 18.71
CA VAL A 687 7.06 -3.05 19.78
C VAL A 687 6.27 -3.33 21.06
N THR A 688 6.97 -3.59 22.16
CA THR A 688 6.36 -3.72 23.49
C THR A 688 6.13 -2.34 24.10
N LEU A 689 4.90 -2.08 24.51
CA LEU A 689 4.44 -0.85 25.13
C LEU A 689 4.17 -1.07 26.61
N LYS A 690 4.48 -0.07 27.44
CA LYS A 690 4.24 -0.11 28.89
C LYS A 690 3.25 0.95 29.30
N LEU A 691 2.62 0.74 30.45
CA LEU A 691 1.75 1.73 31.07
C LEU A 691 2.52 3.04 31.30
N SER A 692 1.87 4.17 31.00
CA SER A 692 2.39 5.49 31.29
C SER A 692 2.81 5.61 32.77
N PRO A 693 3.98 6.22 33.08
CA PRO A 693 4.35 6.53 34.45
C PRO A 693 3.36 7.49 35.14
N TYR A 694 2.57 8.26 34.39
CA TYR A 694 1.54 9.12 34.96
C TYR A 694 0.37 8.29 35.48
N VAL A 695 -0.10 7.35 34.66
CA VAL A 695 -1.22 6.46 35.01
C VAL A 695 -0.81 5.45 36.07
N ASP A 696 0.43 4.94 36.03
CA ASP A 696 0.97 4.04 37.06
C ASP A 696 0.95 4.69 38.46
N ARG A 697 1.36 5.96 38.58
CA ARG A 697 1.27 6.71 39.86
C ARG A 697 -0.17 6.85 40.35
N ILE A 698 -1.11 7.15 39.45
CA ILE A 698 -2.54 7.27 39.77
C ILE A 698 -3.09 5.90 40.22
N GLN A 699 -2.76 4.85 39.49
CA GLN A 699 -3.17 3.48 39.77
C GLN A 699 -2.68 3.03 41.15
N GLN A 700 -1.41 3.26 41.46
CA GLN A 700 -0.81 2.89 42.75
C GLN A 700 -1.45 3.66 43.89
N HIS A 701 -1.60 4.98 43.77
CA HIS A 701 -2.16 5.83 44.83
C HIS A 701 -3.60 5.46 45.19
N PHE A 702 -4.45 5.22 44.19
CA PHE A 702 -5.86 4.86 44.38
C PHE A 702 -6.12 3.34 44.45
N GLN A 703 -5.06 2.52 44.36
CA GLN A 703 -5.13 1.05 44.34
C GLN A 703 -6.11 0.53 43.29
N LEU A 704 -6.10 1.13 42.09
CA LEU A 704 -7.08 0.81 41.04
C LEU A 704 -6.82 -0.61 40.49
N PRO A 705 -7.86 -1.45 40.40
CA PRO A 705 -7.71 -2.78 39.81
C PRO A 705 -7.42 -2.67 38.32
N LEU A 706 -6.36 -3.33 37.87
CA LEU A 706 -6.03 -3.43 36.46
C LEU A 706 -7.05 -4.33 35.75
N GLN A 707 -7.79 -3.78 34.80
CA GLN A 707 -8.74 -4.55 34.00
C GLN A 707 -8.05 -5.06 32.73
N VAL A 708 -7.66 -6.32 32.71
CA VAL A 708 -7.09 -6.95 31.51
C VAL A 708 -8.21 -7.40 30.59
N VAL A 709 -8.26 -6.83 29.39
CA VAL A 709 -9.26 -7.19 28.37
C VAL A 709 -8.65 -8.11 27.34
N GLN A 710 -9.37 -9.20 27.08
CA GLN A 710 -8.92 -10.21 26.14
C GLN A 710 -9.35 -9.84 24.73
N THR A 711 -8.50 -10.14 23.76
CA THR A 711 -8.82 -9.97 22.34
C THR A 711 -9.99 -10.87 21.89
N ARG A 712 -10.15 -12.04 22.51
CA ARG A 712 -11.21 -13.01 22.22
C ARG A 712 -11.77 -13.63 23.50
N PRO A 713 -13.04 -14.09 23.51
CA PRO A 713 -13.59 -14.85 24.62
C PRO A 713 -12.90 -16.21 24.79
N ALA A 714 -12.77 -16.67 26.02
CA ALA A 714 -12.40 -18.05 26.35
C ALA A 714 -13.64 -18.94 26.48
N LEU A 715 -13.50 -20.24 26.23
CA LEU A 715 -14.60 -21.21 26.35
C LEU A 715 -15.16 -21.33 27.77
N THR A 716 -14.32 -21.08 28.76
CA THR A 716 -14.67 -21.09 30.18
C THR A 716 -15.37 -19.81 30.64
N ASP A 717 -15.41 -18.77 29.81
CA ASP A 717 -16.01 -17.49 30.18
C ASP A 717 -17.52 -17.62 30.36
N ARG A 718 -17.96 -17.37 31.59
CA ARG A 718 -19.40 -17.28 31.92
C ARG A 718 -19.96 -15.86 31.74
N LYS A 719 -19.08 -14.85 31.73
CA LYS A 719 -19.44 -13.43 31.57
C LYS A 719 -19.04 -12.97 30.17
N ILE A 720 -20.01 -12.93 29.26
CA ILE A 720 -19.76 -12.56 27.86
C ILE A 720 -19.91 -11.06 27.58
N ALA A 721 -20.41 -10.28 28.55
CA ALA A 721 -20.68 -8.85 28.38
C ALA A 721 -19.50 -8.05 27.77
N PRO A 722 -18.22 -8.28 28.13
CA PRO A 722 -17.10 -7.58 27.48
C PRO A 722 -17.00 -7.76 25.95
N PHE A 723 -17.66 -8.78 25.40
CA PHE A 723 -17.66 -9.10 23.96
C PHE A 723 -18.99 -8.78 23.26
N VAL A 724 -19.94 -8.18 24.00
CA VAL A 724 -21.29 -7.84 23.49
C VAL A 724 -21.37 -6.34 23.23
N GLY A 725 -21.32 -5.94 21.96
CA GLY A 725 -21.39 -4.54 21.52
C GLY A 725 -22.50 -4.35 20.49
N SER A 726 -22.12 -4.27 19.22
CA SER A 726 -23.06 -4.32 18.10
C SER A 726 -23.31 -5.76 17.64
N LYS A 727 -24.41 -6.01 16.91
CA LYS A 727 -24.67 -7.32 16.29
C LYS A 727 -23.49 -7.78 15.42
N ARG A 728 -22.94 -6.87 14.60
CA ARG A 728 -21.80 -7.15 13.71
C ARG A 728 -20.53 -7.51 14.49
N SER A 729 -20.17 -6.74 15.53
CA SER A 729 -18.96 -6.99 16.32
C SER A 729 -19.08 -8.26 17.17
N THR A 730 -20.26 -8.53 17.75
CA THR A 730 -20.51 -9.72 18.55
C THR A 730 -20.51 -11.00 17.70
N LEU A 731 -21.00 -10.94 16.45
CA LEU A 731 -20.91 -12.06 15.52
C LEU A 731 -19.46 -12.51 15.26
N THR A 732 -18.49 -11.58 15.22
CA THR A 732 -17.06 -11.93 15.12
C THR A 732 -16.62 -12.82 16.28
N HIS A 733 -17.00 -12.47 17.51
CA HIS A 733 -16.65 -13.25 18.70
C HIS A 733 -17.40 -14.59 18.75
N LEU A 734 -18.64 -14.63 18.27
CA LEU A 734 -19.40 -15.88 18.14
C LEU A 734 -18.70 -16.89 17.22
N VAL A 735 -18.16 -16.45 16.08
CA VAL A 735 -17.43 -17.33 15.15
C VAL A 735 -16.13 -17.85 15.79
N GLN A 736 -15.39 -16.98 16.48
CA GLN A 736 -14.16 -17.35 17.19
C GLN A 736 -14.44 -18.42 18.25
N ILE A 737 -15.42 -18.19 19.12
CA ILE A 737 -15.72 -19.11 20.21
C ILE A 737 -16.34 -20.42 19.70
N ALA A 738 -17.13 -20.38 18.62
CA ALA A 738 -17.66 -21.58 17.99
C ALA A 738 -16.55 -22.45 17.37
N ARG A 739 -15.52 -21.83 16.79
CA ARG A 739 -14.32 -22.55 16.32
C ARG A 739 -13.57 -23.21 17.45
N ASP A 740 -13.30 -22.48 18.53
CA ASP A 740 -12.60 -23.02 19.70
C ASP A 740 -13.41 -24.19 20.32
N ALA A 741 -14.74 -24.05 20.42
CA ALA A 741 -15.64 -25.07 20.94
C ALA A 741 -15.61 -26.34 20.07
N MET A 742 -15.65 -26.18 18.74
CA MET A 742 -15.55 -27.29 17.79
C MET A 742 -14.21 -28.02 17.89
N ALA A 743 -13.10 -27.28 18.00
CA ALA A 743 -11.77 -27.86 18.13
C ALA A 743 -11.61 -28.67 19.42
N GLN A 744 -12.16 -28.20 20.54
CA GLN A 744 -12.11 -28.89 21.83
C GLN A 744 -13.26 -29.89 22.03
N LYS A 745 -14.17 -30.02 21.06
CA LYS A 745 -15.37 -30.87 21.11
C LYS A 745 -16.27 -30.60 22.34
N VAL A 746 -16.39 -29.33 22.71
CA VAL A 746 -17.26 -28.88 23.81
C VAL A 746 -18.47 -28.13 23.25
N GLN A 747 -19.56 -28.09 24.01
CA GLN A 747 -20.72 -27.28 23.64
C GLN A 747 -20.46 -25.80 23.95
N LEU A 748 -21.05 -24.92 23.13
CA LEU A 748 -21.10 -23.50 23.43
C LEU A 748 -21.84 -23.24 24.74
N SER A 749 -21.36 -22.28 25.52
CA SER A 749 -22.05 -21.88 26.74
C SER A 749 -23.43 -21.27 26.43
N VAL A 750 -24.35 -21.36 27.39
CA VAL A 750 -25.74 -20.89 27.25
C VAL A 750 -25.83 -19.43 26.75
N PRO A 751 -25.01 -18.46 27.23
CA PRO A 751 -25.03 -17.10 26.71
C PRO A 751 -24.70 -17.00 25.22
N TRP A 752 -23.71 -17.76 24.73
CA TRP A 752 -23.35 -17.76 23.31
C TRP A 752 -24.40 -18.42 22.43
N LEU A 753 -25.05 -19.49 22.91
CA LEU A 753 -26.19 -20.11 22.23
C LEU A 753 -27.37 -19.13 22.11
N TYR A 754 -27.62 -18.33 23.14
CA TYR A 754 -28.65 -17.30 23.10
C TYR A 754 -28.34 -16.22 22.06
N ILE A 755 -27.11 -15.71 22.02
CA ILE A 755 -26.66 -14.75 21.00
C ILE A 755 -26.79 -15.32 19.59
N TYR A 756 -26.39 -16.58 19.38
CA TYR A 756 -26.55 -17.25 18.09
C TYR A 756 -28.02 -17.27 17.64
N ARG A 757 -28.96 -17.65 18.52
CA ARG A 757 -30.40 -17.65 18.19
C ARG A 757 -30.91 -16.25 17.84
N LEU A 758 -30.50 -15.23 18.58
CA LEU A 758 -30.90 -13.84 18.30
C LEU A 758 -30.40 -13.38 16.93
N LEU A 759 -29.17 -13.71 16.56
CA LEU A 759 -28.61 -13.35 15.25
C LEU A 759 -29.23 -14.14 14.09
N GLN A 760 -29.69 -15.37 14.35
CA GLN A 760 -30.43 -16.19 13.38
C GLN A 760 -31.86 -15.71 13.14
N GLN A 761 -32.49 -15.10 14.15
CA GLN A 761 -33.86 -14.57 14.07
C GLN A 761 -33.92 -13.14 13.52
N ASP A 762 -32.78 -12.54 13.18
CA ASP A 762 -32.70 -11.18 12.65
C ASP A 762 -32.55 -11.19 11.13
N ASP A 763 -33.55 -10.67 10.41
CA ASP A 763 -33.59 -10.66 8.94
C ASP A 763 -32.35 -10.02 8.30
N ASN A 764 -31.73 -9.02 8.94
CA ASN A 764 -30.55 -8.34 8.41
C ASN A 764 -29.24 -9.11 8.67
N TYR A 765 -29.24 -10.04 9.64
CA TYR A 765 -28.04 -10.76 10.07
C TYR A 765 -28.09 -12.28 9.90
N GLN A 766 -29.25 -12.87 9.61
CA GLN A 766 -29.40 -14.32 9.46
C GLN A 766 -28.44 -14.87 8.41
N VAL A 767 -28.54 -14.38 7.17
CA VAL A 767 -27.72 -14.84 6.03
C VAL A 767 -26.22 -14.66 6.31
N LEU A 768 -25.83 -13.53 6.90
CA LEU A 768 -24.43 -13.29 7.27
C LEU A 768 -23.95 -14.25 8.35
N THR A 769 -24.79 -14.54 9.34
CA THR A 769 -24.48 -15.47 10.44
C THR A 769 -24.31 -16.89 9.94
N GLU A 770 -25.23 -17.35 9.08
CA GLU A 770 -25.16 -18.67 8.43
C GLU A 770 -23.88 -18.80 7.60
N ASN A 771 -23.58 -17.81 6.75
CA ASN A 771 -22.39 -17.81 5.90
C ASN A 771 -21.08 -17.84 6.71
N LEU A 772 -20.99 -17.06 7.80
CA LEU A 772 -19.79 -17.04 8.62
C LEU A 772 -19.62 -18.31 9.45
N LEU A 773 -20.68 -18.88 10.00
CA LEU A 773 -20.59 -20.15 10.75
C LEU A 773 -20.37 -21.36 9.84
N ALA A 774 -20.76 -21.28 8.56
CA ALA A 774 -20.40 -22.29 7.57
C ALA A 774 -18.88 -22.44 7.41
N SER A 775 -18.09 -21.40 7.74
CA SER A 775 -16.63 -21.47 7.72
C SER A 775 -16.05 -22.49 8.69
N LEU A 776 -16.79 -22.90 9.74
CA LEU A 776 -16.35 -23.91 10.71
C LEU A 776 -16.26 -25.30 10.10
N ASN A 777 -17.10 -25.58 9.09
CA ASN A 777 -17.14 -26.84 8.37
C ASN A 777 -16.52 -26.74 6.97
N TYR A 778 -15.95 -25.58 6.62
CA TYR A 778 -15.29 -25.39 5.35
C TYR A 778 -14.10 -26.34 5.24
N ARG A 779 -14.01 -27.01 4.11
CA ARG A 779 -12.86 -27.84 3.74
C ARG A 779 -12.38 -27.40 2.38
N ASN A 780 -11.07 -27.31 2.19
CA ASN A 780 -10.49 -26.95 0.90
C ASN A 780 -10.47 -28.15 -0.08
N VAL A 781 -11.65 -28.72 -0.33
CA VAL A 781 -11.81 -29.88 -1.23
C VAL A 781 -12.58 -29.44 -2.46
N PRO A 782 -11.94 -29.39 -3.65
CA PRO A 782 -12.64 -29.16 -4.90
C PRO A 782 -13.73 -30.21 -5.12
N GLN A 783 -14.93 -29.75 -5.48
CA GLN A 783 -16.02 -30.65 -5.82
C GLN A 783 -15.84 -31.20 -7.24
N LYS A 784 -16.15 -32.50 -7.41
CA LYS A 784 -16.15 -33.17 -8.70
C LYS A 784 -17.07 -32.45 -9.68
N LEU A 785 -16.61 -32.24 -10.92
CA LEU A 785 -17.41 -31.55 -11.93
C LEU A 785 -18.62 -32.39 -12.33
N ARG A 786 -19.77 -31.73 -12.50
CA ARG A 786 -20.99 -32.38 -12.99
C ARG A 786 -20.83 -32.80 -14.46
N PRO A 787 -21.49 -33.89 -14.90
CA PRO A 787 -21.37 -34.37 -16.28
C PRO A 787 -21.67 -33.31 -17.35
N GLU A 788 -22.67 -32.45 -17.13
CA GLU A 788 -23.00 -31.37 -18.07
C GLU A 788 -21.88 -30.32 -18.19
N ILE A 789 -21.12 -30.07 -17.11
CA ILE A 789 -19.98 -29.16 -17.10
C ILE A 789 -18.81 -29.80 -17.85
N VAL A 790 -18.53 -31.08 -17.59
CA VAL A 790 -17.49 -31.85 -18.29
C VAL A 790 -17.76 -31.87 -19.79
N GLN A 791 -19.00 -32.15 -20.19
CA GLN A 791 -19.41 -32.17 -21.60
C GLN A 791 -19.24 -30.80 -22.26
N ALA A 792 -19.58 -29.70 -21.57
CA ALA A 792 -19.42 -28.35 -22.07
C ALA A 792 -17.95 -27.90 -22.18
N LEU A 793 -17.10 -28.33 -21.24
CA LEU A 793 -15.67 -27.97 -21.22
C LEU A 793 -14.83 -28.79 -22.20
N TYR A 794 -15.08 -30.11 -22.27
CA TYR A 794 -14.18 -31.07 -22.92
C TYR A 794 -14.82 -31.81 -24.11
N GLY A 795 -16.15 -31.75 -24.29
CA GLY A 795 -16.83 -32.46 -25.37
C GLY A 795 -16.83 -33.98 -25.21
N LYS A 796 -16.86 -34.72 -26.33
CA LYS A 796 -16.74 -36.20 -26.36
C LYS A 796 -15.34 -36.70 -26.74
N THR A 797 -14.49 -35.79 -27.24
CA THR A 797 -13.15 -36.09 -27.73
C THR A 797 -12.17 -35.11 -27.10
N ILE A 798 -11.29 -35.61 -26.23
CA ILE A 798 -10.20 -34.81 -25.67
C ILE A 798 -9.05 -34.78 -26.67
N ASN A 799 -8.78 -33.60 -27.24
CA ASN A 799 -7.58 -33.32 -28.02
C ASN A 799 -6.50 -32.78 -27.08
N THR A 800 -5.49 -33.59 -26.76
CA THR A 800 -4.50 -33.26 -25.73
C THR A 800 -3.06 -33.39 -26.23
N SER A 801 -2.15 -32.65 -25.59
CA SER A 801 -0.72 -32.92 -25.68
C SER A 801 -0.26 -33.70 -24.45
N ILE A 802 0.94 -34.28 -24.53
CA ILE A 802 1.48 -35.08 -23.43
C ILE A 802 1.80 -34.24 -22.20
N SER A 803 2.30 -33.03 -22.40
CA SER A 803 2.55 -32.05 -21.32
C SER A 803 1.30 -31.72 -20.51
N LYS A 804 0.12 -31.70 -21.13
CA LYS A 804 -1.16 -31.50 -20.43
C LYS A 804 -1.48 -32.69 -19.53
N LEU A 805 -1.20 -33.91 -19.96
CA LEU A 805 -1.47 -35.12 -19.17
C LEU A 805 -0.46 -35.27 -18.02
N GLU A 806 0.82 -34.96 -18.26
CA GLU A 806 1.81 -34.87 -17.19
C GLU A 806 1.40 -33.84 -16.13
N GLU A 807 0.86 -32.68 -16.53
CA GLU A 807 0.33 -31.68 -15.61
C GLU A 807 -0.91 -32.18 -14.83
N PHE A 808 -1.77 -32.99 -15.46
CA PHE A 808 -2.87 -33.68 -14.76
C PHE A 808 -2.36 -34.63 -13.68
N TYR A 809 -1.34 -35.44 -13.98
CA TYR A 809 -0.72 -36.35 -13.00
C TYR A 809 0.03 -35.61 -11.90
N GLN A 810 0.64 -34.46 -12.21
CA GLN A 810 1.27 -33.60 -11.22
C GLN A 810 0.26 -32.96 -10.27
N ASN A 811 -0.88 -32.48 -10.79
CA ASN A 811 -1.99 -31.95 -10.00
C ASN A 811 -3.27 -31.82 -10.85
N PRO A 812 -4.31 -32.66 -10.65
CA PRO A 812 -5.56 -32.59 -11.41
C PRO A 812 -6.27 -31.24 -11.34
N TYR A 813 -6.18 -30.56 -10.20
CA TYR A 813 -6.77 -29.23 -10.05
C TYR A 813 -6.03 -28.16 -10.87
N ALA A 814 -4.70 -28.25 -10.99
CA ALA A 814 -3.92 -27.35 -11.85
C ALA A 814 -4.33 -27.49 -13.33
N TYR A 815 -4.51 -28.74 -13.78
CA TYR A 815 -5.04 -29.03 -15.11
C TYR A 815 -6.40 -28.37 -15.34
N PHE A 816 -7.31 -28.47 -14.37
CA PHE A 816 -8.63 -27.84 -14.46
C PHE A 816 -8.53 -26.30 -14.57
N LEU A 817 -7.72 -25.66 -13.73
CA LEU A 817 -7.53 -24.20 -13.77
C LEU A 817 -6.94 -23.74 -15.11
N LYS A 818 -5.92 -24.45 -15.62
CA LYS A 818 -5.19 -24.05 -16.82
C LYS A 818 -5.87 -24.45 -18.14
N TYR A 819 -6.48 -25.63 -18.22
CA TYR A 819 -7.04 -26.16 -19.47
C TYR A 819 -8.56 -26.22 -19.47
N GLY A 820 -9.20 -26.34 -18.30
CA GLY A 820 -10.64 -26.20 -18.14
C GLY A 820 -11.06 -24.73 -18.16
N LEU A 821 -10.64 -23.97 -17.14
CA LEU A 821 -10.98 -22.54 -17.00
C LEU A 821 -10.13 -21.61 -17.87
N LYS A 822 -9.00 -22.08 -18.39
CA LYS A 822 -8.09 -21.30 -19.25
C LYS A 822 -7.54 -20.04 -18.57
N LEU A 823 -7.28 -20.13 -17.27
CA LEU A 823 -6.65 -19.05 -16.52
C LEU A 823 -5.23 -18.82 -17.02
N ARG A 824 -4.86 -17.54 -17.17
CA ARG A 824 -3.53 -17.12 -17.61
C ARG A 824 -2.96 -16.12 -16.63
N GLU A 825 -1.65 -16.18 -16.44
CA GLU A 825 -0.92 -15.10 -15.79
C GLU A 825 -0.98 -13.83 -16.65
N ARG A 826 -0.71 -12.69 -16.01
CA ARG A 826 -0.56 -11.42 -16.71
C ARG A 826 0.74 -11.49 -17.52
N ASP A 827 0.63 -11.41 -18.84
CA ASP A 827 1.80 -11.37 -19.72
C ASP A 827 2.66 -10.13 -19.38
N VAL A 828 3.97 -10.34 -19.22
CA VAL A 828 4.95 -9.27 -19.00
C VAL A 828 6.06 -9.36 -20.05
N PHE A 829 6.65 -8.21 -20.39
CA PHE A 829 7.66 -8.09 -21.43
C PHE A 829 9.02 -8.61 -20.96
N GLU A 830 9.17 -9.93 -20.95
CA GLU A 830 10.40 -10.60 -20.55
C GLU A 830 10.72 -11.79 -21.46
N LEU A 831 12.01 -12.13 -21.55
CA LEU A 831 12.43 -13.38 -22.17
C LEU A 831 12.25 -14.52 -21.16
N SER A 832 11.08 -15.17 -21.21
CA SER A 832 10.80 -16.33 -20.36
C SER A 832 11.67 -17.54 -20.76
N PRO A 833 11.90 -18.52 -19.85
CA PRO A 833 12.56 -19.77 -20.20
C PRO A 833 11.87 -20.54 -21.34
N ALA A 834 10.54 -20.44 -21.45
CA ALA A 834 9.78 -21.06 -22.53
C ALA A 834 10.07 -20.37 -23.88
N SER A 835 10.06 -19.04 -23.92
CA SER A 835 10.37 -18.25 -25.12
C SER A 835 11.83 -18.47 -25.58
N ALA A 836 12.77 -18.59 -24.64
CA ALA A 836 14.16 -18.95 -24.97
C ALA A 836 14.25 -20.39 -25.53
N GLY A 837 13.46 -21.32 -24.99
CA GLY A 837 13.32 -22.67 -25.53
C GLY A 837 12.87 -22.64 -26.99
N GLU A 838 11.73 -22.00 -27.26
CA GLU A 838 11.17 -21.85 -28.61
C GLU A 838 12.17 -21.26 -29.60
N TYR A 839 12.92 -20.24 -29.17
CA TYR A 839 14.00 -19.65 -29.96
C TYR A 839 15.05 -20.69 -30.38
N TYR A 840 15.46 -21.59 -29.46
CA TYR A 840 16.41 -22.64 -29.78
C TYR A 840 15.85 -23.71 -30.74
N HIS A 841 14.61 -24.18 -30.52
CA HIS A 841 13.98 -25.19 -31.38
C HIS A 841 13.88 -24.68 -32.82
N MET A 842 13.35 -23.47 -33.00
CA MET A 842 13.18 -22.89 -34.34
C MET A 842 14.52 -22.67 -35.06
N ALA A 843 15.56 -22.23 -34.35
CA ALA A 843 16.89 -22.05 -34.95
C ALA A 843 17.51 -23.38 -35.43
N LEU A 844 17.41 -24.44 -34.61
CA LEU A 844 17.97 -25.75 -34.94
C LEU A 844 17.18 -26.45 -36.06
N ASP A 845 15.85 -26.28 -36.10
CA ASP A 845 15.03 -26.78 -37.20
C ASP A 845 15.40 -26.12 -38.52
N GLN A 846 15.47 -24.79 -38.55
CA GLN A 846 15.87 -24.04 -39.75
C GLN A 846 17.27 -24.44 -40.22
N LEU A 847 18.22 -24.64 -39.30
CA LEU A 847 19.56 -25.11 -39.63
C LEU A 847 19.53 -26.48 -40.33
N LEU A 848 18.86 -27.46 -39.73
CA LEU A 848 18.80 -28.82 -40.29
C LEU A 848 18.01 -28.89 -41.60
N ARG A 849 16.97 -28.06 -41.76
CA ARG A 849 16.22 -27.93 -43.03
C ARG A 849 17.09 -27.34 -44.14
N GLN A 850 17.79 -26.25 -43.88
CA GLN A 850 18.67 -25.61 -44.88
C GLN A 850 19.80 -26.54 -45.31
N ILE A 851 20.41 -27.28 -44.38
CA ILE A 851 21.47 -28.25 -44.72
C ILE A 851 20.94 -29.36 -45.65
N ARG A 852 19.74 -29.89 -45.36
CA ARG A 852 19.08 -30.87 -46.23
C ARG A 852 18.73 -30.32 -47.60
N GLN A 853 18.23 -29.09 -47.68
CA GLN A 853 17.87 -28.45 -48.96
C GLN A 853 19.07 -28.30 -49.91
N VAL A 854 20.29 -28.10 -49.37
CA VAL A 854 21.53 -27.98 -50.15
C VAL A 854 22.18 -29.35 -50.42
N GLY A 855 21.56 -30.46 -49.95
CA GLY A 855 22.01 -31.82 -50.22
C GLY A 855 23.33 -32.22 -49.54
N LYS A 856 23.82 -31.44 -48.56
CA LYS A 856 25.04 -31.76 -47.79
C LYS A 856 24.69 -32.53 -46.51
N LYS A 857 25.60 -33.36 -46.01
CA LYS A 857 25.49 -33.90 -44.63
C LYS A 857 26.10 -32.91 -43.65
N LEU A 858 25.60 -32.93 -42.41
CA LEU A 858 26.15 -32.09 -41.34
C LEU A 858 27.65 -32.37 -41.10
N SER A 859 28.09 -33.62 -41.28
CA SER A 859 29.49 -34.05 -41.17
C SER A 859 30.43 -33.39 -42.18
N ASP A 860 29.89 -32.96 -43.32
CA ASP A 860 30.65 -32.47 -44.48
C ASP A 860 30.87 -30.95 -44.43
N LEU A 861 30.25 -30.27 -43.46
CA LEU A 861 30.35 -28.82 -43.29
C LEU A 861 31.51 -28.44 -42.38
N SER A 862 32.23 -27.39 -42.78
CA SER A 862 33.21 -26.73 -41.93
C SER A 862 32.54 -25.85 -40.86
N VAL A 863 33.25 -25.57 -39.78
CA VAL A 863 32.79 -24.67 -38.70
C VAL A 863 32.38 -23.29 -39.24
N ALA A 864 33.14 -22.76 -40.20
CA ALA A 864 32.86 -21.46 -40.82
C ALA A 864 31.58 -21.46 -41.67
N GLU A 865 31.28 -22.58 -42.37
CA GLU A 865 30.01 -22.71 -43.10
C GLU A 865 28.82 -22.79 -42.15
N ILE A 866 28.95 -23.52 -41.04
CA ILE A 866 27.90 -23.61 -40.01
C ILE A 866 27.62 -22.25 -39.38
N ASP A 867 28.66 -21.50 -39.01
CA ASP A 867 28.49 -20.19 -38.40
C ASP A 867 27.77 -19.21 -39.33
N ARG A 868 28.08 -19.23 -40.63
CA ARG A 868 27.39 -18.40 -41.64
C ARG A 868 25.90 -18.74 -41.75
N LEU A 869 25.55 -20.02 -41.79
CA LEU A 869 24.15 -20.47 -41.84
C LEU A 869 23.39 -20.04 -40.57
N VAL A 870 24.00 -20.23 -39.40
CA VAL A 870 23.40 -19.83 -38.12
C VAL A 870 23.21 -18.31 -38.06
N ASP A 871 24.19 -17.51 -38.45
CA ASP A 871 24.06 -16.04 -38.44
C ASP A 871 22.94 -15.55 -39.37
N GLN A 872 22.78 -16.16 -40.54
CA GLN A 872 21.69 -15.86 -41.46
C GLN A 872 20.31 -16.20 -40.85
N ILE A 873 20.17 -17.38 -40.26
CA ILE A 873 18.95 -17.83 -39.58
C ILE A 873 18.58 -16.87 -38.45
N LEU A 874 19.51 -16.58 -37.55
CA LEU A 874 19.23 -15.75 -36.38
C LEU A 874 18.87 -14.32 -36.75
N SER A 875 19.44 -13.79 -37.85
CA SER A 875 19.08 -12.46 -38.36
C SER A 875 17.63 -12.40 -38.83
N GLN A 876 17.10 -13.46 -39.45
CA GLN A 876 15.69 -13.53 -39.85
C GLN A 876 14.76 -13.75 -38.64
N MET A 877 15.19 -14.57 -37.68
CA MET A 877 14.39 -14.89 -36.49
C MET A 877 14.13 -13.66 -35.61
N ILE A 878 15.12 -12.78 -35.46
CA ILE A 878 15.01 -11.62 -34.56
C ILE A 878 13.98 -10.58 -35.05
N GLU A 879 13.58 -10.64 -36.33
CA GLU A 879 12.56 -9.79 -36.92
C GLU A 879 11.12 -10.26 -36.59
N LEU A 880 10.96 -11.51 -36.15
CA LEU A 880 9.65 -12.07 -35.81
C LEU A 880 9.05 -11.37 -34.58
N PRO A 881 7.74 -11.07 -34.57
CA PRO A 881 7.09 -10.31 -33.47
C PRO A 881 7.33 -10.89 -32.07
N GLN A 882 7.37 -12.22 -31.92
CA GLN A 882 7.60 -12.91 -30.65
C GLN A 882 9.03 -12.76 -30.09
N PHE A 883 10.02 -12.43 -30.94
CA PHE A 883 11.42 -12.26 -30.53
C PHE A 883 11.88 -10.79 -30.52
N GLN A 884 10.97 -9.83 -30.80
CA GLN A 884 11.28 -8.40 -30.74
C GLN A 884 11.77 -7.94 -29.35
N VAL A 885 11.44 -8.65 -28.28
CA VAL A 885 12.00 -8.39 -26.94
C VAL A 885 13.54 -8.38 -26.95
N LEU A 886 14.17 -9.20 -27.79
CA LEU A 886 15.63 -9.34 -27.90
C LEU A 886 16.31 -8.07 -28.44
N THR A 887 15.58 -7.18 -29.11
CA THR A 887 16.11 -5.91 -29.65
C THR A 887 15.66 -4.69 -28.85
N SER A 888 14.90 -4.88 -27.78
CA SER A 888 14.28 -3.78 -27.02
C SER A 888 15.25 -2.93 -26.18
N SER A 889 16.41 -3.49 -25.80
CA SER A 889 17.41 -2.81 -24.97
C SER A 889 18.80 -3.39 -25.17
N ASN A 890 19.84 -2.68 -24.73
CA ASN A 890 21.23 -3.16 -24.77
C ASN A 890 21.42 -4.46 -23.98
N ARG A 891 20.71 -4.63 -22.86
CA ARG A 891 20.72 -5.88 -22.08
C ARG A 891 20.12 -7.02 -22.89
N MET A 892 18.98 -6.80 -23.53
CA MET A 892 18.34 -7.82 -24.36
C MET A 892 19.18 -8.15 -25.59
N ALA A 893 19.83 -7.16 -26.21
CA ALA A 893 20.78 -7.38 -27.29
C ALA A 893 22.00 -8.22 -26.84
N TYR A 894 22.46 -8.07 -25.60
CA TYR A 894 23.47 -8.96 -25.02
C TYR A 894 22.94 -10.39 -24.81
N LEU A 895 21.71 -10.55 -24.31
CA LEU A 895 21.10 -11.87 -24.18
C LEU A 895 20.90 -12.54 -25.55
N ALA A 896 20.49 -11.79 -26.58
CA ALA A 896 20.38 -12.28 -27.95
C ALA A 896 21.73 -12.83 -28.45
N ARG A 897 22.84 -12.12 -28.17
CA ARG A 897 24.20 -12.60 -28.46
C ARG A 897 24.55 -13.87 -27.68
N GLN A 898 24.10 -14.01 -26.43
CA GLN A 898 24.31 -15.24 -25.64
C GLN A 898 23.50 -16.43 -26.20
N LEU A 899 22.24 -16.21 -26.59
CA LEU A 899 21.42 -17.23 -27.25
C LEU A 899 22.08 -17.68 -28.57
N ALA A 900 22.53 -16.72 -29.38
CA ALA A 900 23.24 -16.98 -30.62
C ALA A 900 24.52 -17.80 -30.40
N ALA A 901 25.33 -17.45 -29.39
CA ALA A 901 26.52 -18.18 -29.02
C ALA A 901 26.20 -19.62 -28.57
N THR A 902 25.12 -19.83 -27.81
CA THR A 902 24.64 -21.18 -27.46
C THR A 902 24.26 -21.99 -28.69
N ILE A 903 23.54 -21.40 -29.65
CA ILE A 903 23.14 -22.09 -30.88
C ILE A 903 24.35 -22.49 -31.72
N LYS A 904 25.31 -21.59 -31.93
CA LYS A 904 26.57 -21.90 -32.63
C LYS A 904 27.31 -23.05 -31.94
N GLN A 905 27.45 -22.97 -30.62
CA GLN A 905 28.12 -24.00 -29.83
C GLN A 905 27.42 -25.37 -29.94
N VAL A 906 26.09 -25.40 -29.89
CA VAL A 906 25.31 -26.64 -30.09
C VAL A 906 25.45 -27.16 -31.53
N ALA A 907 25.43 -26.28 -32.53
CA ALA A 907 25.61 -26.66 -33.94
C ALA A 907 27.00 -27.28 -34.18
N HIS A 908 28.06 -26.71 -33.60
CA HIS A 908 29.41 -27.29 -33.64
C HIS A 908 29.47 -28.65 -32.95
N ALA A 909 28.78 -28.81 -31.81
CA ALA A 909 28.71 -30.09 -31.12
C ALA A 909 27.98 -31.15 -31.95
N LEU A 910 26.85 -30.80 -32.57
CA LEU A 910 26.09 -31.69 -33.46
C LEU A 910 26.92 -32.11 -34.68
N GLN A 911 27.67 -31.19 -35.28
CA GLN A 911 28.58 -31.50 -36.39
C GLN A 911 29.63 -32.53 -35.99
N ARG A 912 30.32 -32.32 -34.87
CA ARG A 912 31.33 -33.25 -34.35
C ARG A 912 30.73 -34.61 -33.98
N GLN A 913 29.52 -34.62 -33.42
CA GLN A 913 28.81 -35.86 -33.14
C GLN A 913 28.51 -36.63 -34.43
N SER A 914 28.04 -35.95 -35.48
CA SER A 914 27.71 -36.57 -36.77
C SER A 914 28.90 -37.21 -37.49
N GLN A 915 30.14 -36.81 -37.16
CA GLN A 915 31.36 -37.45 -37.67
C GLN A 915 31.68 -38.80 -37.01
N ARG A 916 31.05 -39.13 -35.87
CA ARG A 916 31.36 -40.31 -35.04
C ARG A 916 30.20 -41.30 -34.93
N THR A 917 29.03 -40.98 -35.48
CA THR A 917 27.83 -41.82 -35.43
C THR A 917 27.21 -41.95 -36.81
N GLN A 918 26.72 -43.14 -37.17
CA GLN A 918 25.95 -43.34 -38.40
C GLN A 918 24.48 -42.92 -38.24
N MET A 919 24.06 -42.58 -37.02
CA MET A 919 22.71 -42.09 -36.71
C MET A 919 22.56 -40.63 -37.18
N ALA A 920 21.74 -40.41 -38.20
CA ALA A 920 21.60 -39.10 -38.85
C ALA A 920 20.19 -38.51 -38.68
N PRO A 921 20.05 -37.17 -38.56
CA PRO A 921 18.75 -36.51 -38.57
C PRO A 921 17.94 -36.85 -39.81
N PHE A 922 16.79 -37.51 -39.61
CA PHE A 922 15.88 -37.94 -40.66
C PHE A 922 14.73 -36.95 -40.85
N TRP A 923 14.08 -36.51 -39.77
CA TRP A 923 13.03 -35.47 -39.79
C TRP A 923 13.17 -34.53 -38.59
N THR A 924 12.68 -33.28 -38.70
CA THR A 924 12.72 -32.27 -37.63
C THR A 924 11.38 -31.57 -37.48
N GLU A 925 11.05 -31.16 -36.25
CA GLU A 925 9.82 -30.48 -35.86
C GLU A 925 8.55 -31.18 -36.41
N VAL A 926 8.51 -32.50 -36.26
CA VAL A 926 7.47 -33.37 -36.82
C VAL A 926 6.19 -33.24 -36.00
N LEU A 927 5.14 -32.74 -36.63
CA LEU A 927 3.81 -32.67 -36.04
C LEU A 927 3.09 -34.00 -36.22
N PHE A 928 2.45 -34.48 -35.15
CA PHE A 928 1.52 -35.60 -35.22
C PHE A 928 0.16 -35.20 -34.64
N GLY A 929 -0.92 -35.62 -35.28
CA GLY A 929 -2.29 -35.38 -34.79
C GLY A 929 -2.84 -33.96 -34.97
N HIS A 930 -2.27 -33.15 -35.86
CA HIS A 930 -2.75 -31.80 -36.17
C HIS A 930 -3.60 -31.81 -37.44
N VAL A 931 -4.76 -31.13 -37.42
CA VAL A 931 -5.79 -31.19 -38.48
C VAL A 931 -5.39 -30.44 -39.77
N SER A 932 -4.35 -29.59 -39.71
CA SER A 932 -3.97 -28.67 -40.78
C SER A 932 -2.68 -29.04 -41.53
N ALA A 933 -2.07 -30.20 -41.26
CA ALA A 933 -0.83 -30.61 -41.91
C ALA A 933 -1.10 -31.75 -42.90
N GLU A 934 -1.11 -31.45 -44.21
CA GLU A 934 -1.13 -32.49 -45.25
C GLU A 934 0.11 -33.40 -45.18
N ASP A 935 1.20 -32.95 -44.53
CA ASP A 935 2.50 -33.63 -44.38
C ASP A 935 2.78 -34.19 -42.95
N GLY A 936 1.78 -34.30 -42.07
CA GLY A 936 1.95 -34.71 -40.65
C GLY A 936 1.72 -36.21 -40.34
N LEU A 937 2.23 -36.70 -39.20
CA LEU A 937 1.94 -38.06 -38.73
C LEU A 937 0.51 -38.16 -38.12
N LYS A 938 -0.08 -39.36 -38.13
CA LYS A 938 -1.41 -39.59 -37.55
C LYS A 938 -1.37 -39.44 -36.02
N PRO A 939 -2.46 -38.94 -35.39
CA PRO A 939 -2.55 -38.88 -33.93
C PRO A 939 -2.52 -40.29 -33.33
N LEU A 940 -2.01 -40.41 -32.10
CA LEU A 940 -2.29 -41.58 -31.28
C LEU A 940 -3.76 -41.51 -30.84
N ARG A 941 -4.51 -42.56 -31.16
CA ARG A 941 -5.96 -42.60 -30.98
C ARG A 941 -6.31 -43.71 -30.00
N PHE A 942 -6.94 -43.32 -28.88
CA PHE A 942 -7.43 -44.28 -27.90
C PHE A 942 -8.94 -44.10 -27.66
N SER A 943 -9.69 -45.19 -27.80
CA SER A 943 -11.12 -45.23 -27.52
C SER A 943 -11.35 -45.54 -26.04
N LEU A 944 -12.30 -44.84 -25.42
CA LEU A 944 -12.72 -45.04 -24.04
C LEU A 944 -14.19 -45.48 -23.98
N PRO A 945 -14.66 -46.03 -22.84
CA PRO A 945 -16.07 -46.36 -22.64
C PRO A 945 -17.01 -45.16 -22.91
N LYS A 946 -18.29 -45.44 -23.16
CA LYS A 946 -19.35 -44.43 -23.42
C LYS A 946 -19.11 -43.57 -24.68
N GLY A 947 -18.34 -44.08 -25.64
CA GLY A 947 -18.06 -43.37 -26.90
C GLY A 947 -17.13 -42.18 -26.75
N HIS A 948 -16.44 -42.05 -25.61
CA HIS A 948 -15.41 -41.05 -25.41
C HIS A 948 -14.14 -41.43 -26.14
N GLN A 949 -13.35 -40.42 -26.51
CA GLN A 949 -12.10 -40.60 -27.22
C GLN A 949 -11.03 -39.65 -26.72
N VAL A 950 -9.78 -40.10 -26.70
CA VAL A 950 -8.62 -39.22 -26.53
C VAL A 950 -7.74 -39.31 -27.77
N LEU A 951 -7.43 -38.13 -28.32
CA LEU A 951 -6.52 -37.96 -29.44
C LEU A 951 -5.30 -37.21 -28.92
N VAL A 952 -4.16 -37.90 -28.90
CA VAL A 952 -2.89 -37.30 -28.48
C VAL A 952 -2.20 -36.73 -29.69
N ARG A 953 -1.84 -35.45 -29.58
CA ARG A 953 -1.08 -34.69 -30.58
C ARG A 953 0.18 -34.14 -29.94
N GLY A 954 1.18 -33.86 -30.77
CA GLY A 954 2.43 -33.29 -30.28
C GLY A 954 3.36 -32.88 -31.40
N LYS A 955 4.56 -32.46 -30.98
CA LYS A 955 5.64 -32.02 -31.84
C LYS A 955 6.90 -32.74 -31.38
N ILE A 956 7.48 -33.54 -32.28
CA ILE A 956 8.73 -34.27 -32.05
C ILE A 956 9.85 -33.42 -32.64
N ASP A 957 10.78 -32.94 -31.80
CA ASP A 957 11.82 -32.01 -32.25
C ASP A 957 12.71 -32.61 -33.35
N ARG A 958 13.13 -33.87 -33.18
CA ARG A 958 13.95 -34.58 -34.16
C ARG A 958 13.73 -36.08 -34.13
N ILE A 959 13.63 -36.69 -35.31
CA ILE A 959 13.69 -38.13 -35.54
C ILE A 959 15.00 -38.43 -36.26
N ASP A 960 15.82 -39.31 -35.69
CA ASP A 960 17.08 -39.76 -36.25
C ASP A 960 16.93 -41.18 -36.82
N GLN A 961 17.66 -41.50 -37.89
CA GLN A 961 17.64 -42.80 -38.54
C GLN A 961 19.05 -43.35 -38.77
N MET A 962 19.19 -44.68 -38.63
CA MET A 962 20.33 -45.46 -39.08
C MET A 962 19.84 -46.73 -39.78
N VAL A 963 20.29 -46.96 -41.01
CA VAL A 963 19.91 -48.15 -41.81
C VAL A 963 21.07 -49.13 -41.81
N LEU A 964 20.85 -50.33 -41.28
CA LEU A 964 21.80 -51.44 -41.26
C LEU A 964 21.16 -52.66 -41.94
N ASN A 965 21.71 -53.08 -43.08
CA ASN A 965 21.12 -54.14 -43.92
C ASN A 965 19.63 -53.85 -44.20
N ASP A 966 18.74 -54.81 -43.92
CA ASP A 966 17.28 -54.68 -44.09
C ASP A 966 16.57 -54.08 -42.86
N THR A 967 17.29 -53.39 -41.95
CA THR A 967 16.70 -52.82 -40.72
C THR A 967 16.97 -51.32 -40.60
N ALA A 968 15.92 -50.53 -40.40
CA ALA A 968 16.01 -49.11 -40.09
C ALA A 968 15.75 -48.87 -38.60
N TYR A 969 16.76 -48.42 -37.89
CA TYR A 969 16.65 -47.98 -36.51
C TYR A 969 16.18 -46.52 -36.46
N LEU A 970 15.06 -46.27 -35.79
CA LEU A 970 14.45 -44.95 -35.62
C LEU A 970 14.54 -44.51 -34.16
N GLY A 971 15.16 -43.36 -33.90
CA GLY A 971 15.26 -42.78 -32.57
C GLY A 971 14.67 -41.38 -32.53
N ILE A 972 14.22 -40.95 -31.35
CA ILE A 972 13.79 -39.56 -31.15
C ILE A 972 14.82 -38.80 -30.33
N VAL A 973 14.97 -37.52 -30.65
CA VAL A 973 15.79 -36.58 -29.90
C VAL A 973 14.96 -35.35 -29.55
N ASP A 974 14.90 -35.05 -28.26
CA ASP A 974 14.20 -33.90 -27.70
C ASP A 974 15.21 -32.88 -27.15
N TYR A 975 15.02 -31.61 -27.50
CA TYR A 975 15.90 -30.53 -27.12
C TYR A 975 15.44 -29.90 -25.81
N LYS A 976 16.37 -29.77 -24.85
CA LYS A 976 16.08 -29.16 -23.54
C LYS A 976 17.14 -28.15 -23.16
N SER A 977 16.71 -26.97 -22.73
CA SER A 977 17.59 -25.90 -22.21
C SER A 977 18.13 -26.18 -20.80
N GLY A 978 17.54 -27.13 -20.08
CA GLY A 978 18.02 -27.63 -18.80
C GLY A 978 18.45 -29.09 -18.87
N VAL A 979 19.21 -29.54 -17.87
CA VAL A 979 19.64 -30.94 -17.76
C VAL A 979 18.41 -31.82 -17.49
N ARG A 980 18.09 -32.69 -18.45
CA ARG A 980 17.05 -33.72 -18.32
C ARG A 980 17.64 -35.10 -18.50
N LYS A 981 17.09 -36.07 -17.77
CA LYS A 981 17.37 -37.49 -17.89
C LYS A 981 16.04 -38.23 -17.88
N PHE A 982 15.98 -39.38 -18.53
CA PHE A 982 14.82 -40.25 -18.42
C PHE A 982 14.83 -40.94 -17.05
N ASP A 983 13.72 -40.83 -16.32
CA ASP A 983 13.52 -41.44 -15.01
C ASP A 983 12.38 -42.44 -15.11
N PHE A 984 12.68 -43.72 -14.88
CA PHE A 984 11.72 -44.82 -14.99
C PHE A 984 10.60 -44.72 -13.94
N ARG A 985 10.89 -44.17 -12.74
CA ARG A 985 9.87 -43.93 -11.71
C ARG A 985 8.88 -42.89 -12.21
N ASP A 986 9.37 -41.77 -12.71
CA ASP A 986 8.50 -40.69 -13.17
C ASP A 986 7.67 -41.12 -14.38
N ALA A 987 8.22 -41.94 -15.28
CA ALA A 987 7.46 -42.57 -16.36
C ALA A 987 6.33 -43.49 -15.84
N TYR A 988 6.62 -44.32 -14.82
CA TYR A 988 5.63 -45.21 -14.20
C TYR A 988 4.45 -44.45 -13.56
N TYR A 989 4.71 -43.29 -12.94
CA TYR A 989 3.68 -42.49 -12.26
C TYR A 989 2.97 -41.45 -13.16
N GLY A 990 3.24 -41.41 -14.46
CA GLY A 990 2.59 -40.41 -15.35
C GLY A 990 3.26 -39.05 -15.40
N LEU A 991 4.44 -38.89 -14.81
CA LEU A 991 5.14 -37.61 -14.65
C LEU A 991 6.17 -37.34 -15.75
N ALA A 992 6.56 -38.36 -16.51
CA ALA A 992 7.49 -38.26 -17.64
C ALA A 992 7.08 -39.21 -18.77
N LEU A 993 6.04 -38.82 -19.51
CA LEU A 993 5.42 -39.62 -20.57
C LEU A 993 5.93 -39.23 -21.97
N GLN A 994 6.36 -37.97 -22.14
CA GLN A 994 6.72 -37.38 -23.44
C GLN A 994 7.59 -38.28 -24.34
N MET A 995 8.66 -38.85 -23.81
CA MET A 995 9.61 -39.64 -24.62
C MET A 995 9.04 -40.99 -25.08
N LEU A 996 8.23 -41.65 -24.25
CA LEU A 996 7.60 -42.92 -24.58
C LEU A 996 6.51 -42.69 -25.63
N THR A 997 5.64 -41.70 -25.38
CA THR A 997 4.56 -41.34 -26.31
C THR A 997 5.08 -40.92 -27.68
N TYR A 998 6.17 -40.14 -27.74
CA TYR A 998 6.75 -39.72 -29.02
C TYR A 998 7.37 -40.89 -29.77
N LEU A 999 8.05 -41.80 -29.07
CA LEU A 999 8.60 -43.00 -29.69
C LEU A 999 7.48 -43.91 -30.20
N ASP A 1000 6.40 -44.08 -29.44
CA ASP A 1000 5.20 -44.82 -29.85
C ASP A 1000 4.56 -44.19 -31.11
N ALA A 1001 4.40 -42.87 -31.13
CA ALA A 1001 3.89 -42.15 -32.30
C ALA A 1001 4.74 -42.40 -33.56
N VAL A 1002 6.07 -42.45 -33.43
CA VAL A 1002 6.96 -42.81 -34.54
C VAL A 1002 6.75 -44.26 -34.97
N LEU A 1003 6.69 -45.20 -34.03
CA LEU A 1003 6.53 -46.63 -34.31
C LEU A 1003 5.19 -46.96 -34.99
N GLN A 1004 4.09 -46.35 -34.54
CA GLN A 1004 2.76 -46.52 -35.14
C GLN A 1004 2.62 -45.86 -36.52
N ASN A 1005 3.49 -44.91 -36.85
CA ASN A 1005 3.48 -44.22 -38.15
C ASN A 1005 4.65 -44.61 -39.07
N THR A 1006 5.33 -45.73 -38.81
CA THR A 1006 6.49 -46.20 -39.60
C THR A 1006 6.21 -46.34 -41.09
N ALA A 1007 5.00 -46.76 -41.48
CA ALA A 1007 4.60 -46.89 -42.88
C ALA A 1007 4.57 -45.56 -43.65
N SER A 1008 4.36 -44.43 -42.96
CA SER A 1008 4.43 -43.10 -43.55
C SER A 1008 5.86 -42.54 -43.58
N LEU A 1009 6.73 -43.03 -42.69
CA LEU A 1009 8.11 -42.57 -42.53
C LEU A 1009 9.10 -43.33 -43.43
N ILE A 1010 8.89 -44.63 -43.66
CA ILE A 1010 9.78 -45.49 -44.46
C ILE A 1010 9.04 -45.91 -45.73
N GLN A 1011 9.40 -45.33 -46.87
CA GLN A 1011 8.78 -45.64 -48.16
C GLN A 1011 9.21 -47.01 -48.73
N ASN A 1012 10.42 -47.49 -48.38
CA ASN A 1012 10.91 -48.79 -48.83
C ASN A 1012 10.38 -49.93 -47.94
N LYS A 1013 9.38 -50.68 -48.45
CA LYS A 1013 8.73 -51.80 -47.74
C LYS A 1013 9.64 -52.99 -47.44
N GLN A 1014 10.84 -53.07 -48.03
CA GLN A 1014 11.81 -54.14 -47.74
C GLN A 1014 12.59 -53.88 -46.44
N VAL A 1015 12.58 -52.65 -45.92
CA VAL A 1015 13.30 -52.28 -44.70
C VAL A 1015 12.39 -52.41 -43.48
N LYS A 1016 12.82 -53.20 -42.50
CA LYS A 1016 12.10 -53.42 -41.24
C LYS A 1016 12.40 -52.29 -40.25
N PRO A 1017 11.40 -51.53 -39.77
CA PRO A 1017 11.62 -50.53 -38.73
C PRO A 1017 11.88 -51.19 -37.36
N LYS A 1018 12.82 -50.63 -36.60
CA LYS A 1018 13.04 -50.91 -35.17
C LYS A 1018 13.26 -49.63 -34.38
N PRO A 1019 12.89 -49.57 -33.08
CA PRO A 1019 13.26 -48.44 -32.24
C PRO A 1019 14.76 -48.43 -31.95
N ALA A 1020 15.37 -47.25 -31.96
CA ALA A 1020 16.75 -47.03 -31.51
C ALA A 1020 16.81 -46.60 -30.03
N GLY A 1021 15.84 -45.78 -29.61
CA GLY A 1021 15.77 -45.19 -28.29
C GLY A 1021 15.20 -43.77 -28.32
N ALA A 1022 15.16 -43.15 -27.14
CA ALA A 1022 14.67 -41.79 -26.96
C ALA A 1022 15.67 -41.00 -26.11
N LEU A 1023 16.18 -39.89 -26.67
CA LEU A 1023 17.27 -39.13 -26.08
C LEU A 1023 16.94 -37.64 -25.92
N TYR A 1024 17.48 -37.03 -24.87
CA TYR A 1024 17.52 -35.59 -24.65
C TYR A 1024 18.87 -35.03 -25.06
N LEU A 1025 18.86 -33.90 -25.76
CA LEU A 1025 20.03 -33.06 -26.00
C LEU A 1025 19.96 -31.81 -25.14
N HIS A 1026 20.99 -31.59 -24.31
CA HIS A 1026 21.10 -30.38 -23.51
C HIS A 1026 21.67 -29.22 -24.33
N LEU A 1027 20.85 -28.19 -24.52
CA LEU A 1027 21.18 -26.96 -25.23
C LEU A 1027 21.92 -26.01 -24.30
N GLN A 1028 23.24 -25.96 -24.40
CA GLN A 1028 24.07 -25.12 -23.54
C GLN A 1028 25.35 -24.67 -24.23
N ASN A 1029 25.85 -23.51 -23.79
CA ASN A 1029 27.24 -23.10 -23.97
C ASN A 1029 28.00 -23.35 -22.65
N PRO A 1030 28.63 -24.52 -22.47
CA PRO A 1030 29.10 -24.96 -21.16
C PRO A 1030 30.42 -24.28 -20.77
N LYS A 1031 30.53 -23.87 -19.50
CA LYS A 1031 31.84 -23.58 -18.89
C LYS A 1031 32.58 -24.89 -18.63
N LEU A 1032 33.78 -25.02 -19.20
CA LEU A 1032 34.64 -26.19 -19.02
C LEU A 1032 35.57 -25.99 -17.81
N LYS A 1033 35.77 -27.04 -17.01
CA LYS A 1033 36.76 -27.01 -15.94
C LYS A 1033 38.14 -27.21 -16.55
N LEU A 1034 39.11 -26.35 -16.18
CA LEU A 1034 40.48 -26.42 -16.71
C LEU A 1034 41.10 -27.82 -16.58
N LYS A 1035 40.88 -28.49 -15.44
CA LYS A 1035 41.35 -29.87 -15.21
C LYS A 1035 40.82 -30.89 -16.24
N ASP A 1036 39.57 -30.71 -16.69
CA ASP A 1036 38.95 -31.64 -17.65
C ASP A 1036 39.50 -31.39 -19.05
N VAL A 1037 39.75 -30.13 -19.40
CA VAL A 1037 40.39 -29.72 -20.66
C VAL A 1037 41.82 -30.24 -20.75
N LEU A 1038 42.63 -30.07 -19.69
CA LEU A 1038 44.02 -30.54 -19.67
C LEU A 1038 44.12 -32.08 -19.73
N ARG A 1039 43.19 -32.79 -19.07
CA ARG A 1039 43.21 -34.26 -19.02
C ARG A 1039 42.69 -34.92 -20.29
N LYS A 1040 41.61 -34.39 -20.86
CA LYS A 1040 40.87 -35.05 -21.95
C LYS A 1040 41.08 -34.38 -23.32
N GLY A 1041 41.65 -33.17 -23.35
CA GLY A 1041 41.61 -32.30 -24.51
C GLY A 1041 40.35 -31.43 -24.53
N PHE A 1042 40.45 -30.24 -25.14
CA PHE A 1042 39.36 -29.27 -25.22
C PHE A 1042 38.11 -29.85 -25.90
N GLU A 1043 38.28 -30.52 -27.04
CA GLU A 1043 37.16 -31.03 -27.82
C GLU A 1043 36.38 -32.15 -27.12
N ASP A 1044 37.08 -33.09 -26.49
CA ASP A 1044 36.45 -34.18 -25.75
C ASP A 1044 35.80 -33.69 -24.44
N ALA A 1045 36.39 -32.69 -23.78
CA ALA A 1045 35.78 -32.04 -22.62
C ALA A 1045 34.48 -31.31 -23.00
N LEU A 1046 34.43 -30.72 -24.19
CA LEU A 1046 33.26 -30.03 -24.72
C LEU A 1046 32.16 -31.02 -25.15
N LEU A 1047 32.50 -32.05 -25.93
CA LEU A 1047 31.56 -33.10 -26.36
C LEU A 1047 30.90 -33.80 -25.17
N ALA A 1048 31.65 -34.07 -24.10
CA ALA A 1048 31.11 -34.68 -22.89
C ALA A 1048 30.00 -33.85 -22.22
N LYS A 1049 29.96 -32.53 -22.44
CA LYS A 1049 28.89 -31.65 -21.92
C LYS A 1049 27.62 -31.69 -22.76
N ASN A 1050 27.72 -31.97 -24.06
CA ASN A 1050 26.56 -32.14 -24.96
C ASN A 1050 26.21 -33.61 -25.20
N LYS A 1051 26.69 -34.51 -24.34
CA LYS A 1051 26.37 -35.94 -24.34
C LYS A 1051 24.85 -36.15 -24.19
N TYR A 1052 24.25 -36.93 -25.08
CA TYR A 1052 22.84 -37.32 -25.00
C TYR A 1052 22.55 -38.05 -23.67
N GLN A 1053 21.37 -37.79 -23.13
CA GLN A 1053 20.80 -38.48 -21.97
C GLN A 1053 19.49 -39.15 -22.38
N GLY A 1054 18.99 -40.14 -21.66
CA GLY A 1054 17.78 -40.87 -22.05
C GLY A 1054 18.03 -42.36 -22.08
N PHE A 1055 17.30 -43.11 -22.91
CA PHE A 1055 17.46 -44.56 -23.02
C PHE A 1055 17.67 -45.03 -24.46
N LEU A 1056 18.34 -46.18 -24.61
CA LEU A 1056 18.63 -46.82 -25.89
C LEU A 1056 18.14 -48.29 -25.87
N LEU A 1057 17.76 -48.82 -27.03
CA LEU A 1057 17.42 -50.22 -27.18
C LEU A 1057 18.69 -51.07 -27.00
N ASN A 1058 18.59 -52.12 -26.18
CA ASN A 1058 19.66 -53.11 -26.03
C ASN A 1058 19.67 -54.11 -27.20
N ASP A 1059 20.05 -53.63 -28.39
CA ASP A 1059 20.18 -54.44 -29.61
C ASP A 1059 21.63 -54.37 -30.13
N ALA A 1060 22.30 -55.52 -30.29
CA ALA A 1060 23.74 -55.55 -30.56
C ALA A 1060 24.13 -54.83 -31.87
N PRO A 1061 23.45 -55.04 -33.02
CA PRO A 1061 23.81 -54.35 -34.27
C PRO A 1061 23.69 -52.83 -34.16
N LEU A 1062 22.71 -52.34 -33.38
CA LEU A 1062 22.54 -50.91 -33.11
C LEU A 1062 23.70 -50.36 -32.28
N LEU A 1063 24.01 -51.00 -31.16
CA LEU A 1063 25.02 -50.50 -30.21
C LEU A 1063 26.45 -50.54 -30.78
N GLU A 1064 26.75 -51.49 -31.66
CA GLU A 1064 28.05 -51.62 -32.33
C GLU A 1064 28.29 -50.52 -33.38
N ASN A 1065 27.23 -49.97 -33.97
CA ASN A 1065 27.32 -48.94 -35.03
C ASN A 1065 26.97 -47.52 -34.53
N LEU A 1066 26.61 -47.37 -33.25
CA LEU A 1066 26.15 -46.09 -32.68
C LEU A 1066 27.28 -45.08 -32.48
N ASP A 1067 28.46 -45.53 -32.06
CA ASP A 1067 29.65 -44.70 -31.79
C ASP A 1067 30.90 -45.43 -32.28
N SER A 1068 31.47 -44.97 -33.40
CA SER A 1068 32.60 -45.63 -34.06
C SER A 1068 33.85 -45.70 -33.17
N ASP A 1069 34.08 -44.69 -32.31
CA ASP A 1069 35.20 -44.67 -31.35
C ASP A 1069 34.99 -45.72 -30.23
N LEU A 1070 33.75 -45.93 -29.78
CA LEU A 1070 33.45 -46.94 -28.75
C LEU A 1070 33.43 -48.37 -29.32
N ALA A 1071 33.16 -48.54 -30.61
CA ALA A 1071 33.14 -49.86 -31.24
C ALA A 1071 34.48 -50.60 -31.06
N GLU A 1072 35.59 -49.88 -31.14
CA GLU A 1072 36.96 -50.43 -31.14
C GLU A 1072 37.63 -50.47 -29.74
N ARG A 1073 36.97 -49.98 -28.68
CA ARG A 1073 37.56 -49.95 -27.32
C ARG A 1073 36.57 -50.16 -26.18
N THR A 1074 37.07 -50.57 -25.01
CA THR A 1074 36.27 -50.56 -23.77
C THR A 1074 36.26 -49.17 -23.14
N GLY A 1075 35.14 -48.79 -22.51
CA GLY A 1075 34.98 -47.48 -21.85
C GLY A 1075 33.56 -46.93 -22.01
N SER A 1076 33.39 -45.64 -21.71
CA SER A 1076 32.11 -44.94 -21.92
C SER A 1076 32.12 -44.15 -23.22
N SER A 1077 30.99 -44.13 -23.92
CA SER A 1077 30.76 -43.26 -25.08
C SER A 1077 30.79 -41.79 -24.65
N LYS A 1078 31.36 -40.96 -25.53
CA LYS A 1078 31.39 -39.50 -25.37
C LYS A 1078 30.10 -38.84 -25.84
N ILE A 1079 29.30 -39.54 -26.66
CA ILE A 1079 28.10 -39.02 -27.34
C ILE A 1079 26.83 -39.57 -26.71
N TYR A 1080 26.78 -40.88 -26.41
CA TYR A 1080 25.59 -41.58 -25.96
C TYR A 1080 25.71 -42.12 -24.52
N PRO A 1081 24.60 -42.35 -23.80
CA PRO A 1081 24.60 -42.90 -22.44
C PRO A 1081 24.93 -44.41 -22.40
N LEU A 1082 26.03 -44.79 -23.04
CA LEU A 1082 26.47 -46.16 -23.33
C LEU A 1082 27.87 -46.42 -22.77
N THR A 1083 28.09 -47.61 -22.20
CA THR A 1083 29.39 -48.08 -21.70
C THR A 1083 29.65 -49.52 -22.14
N LYS A 1084 30.80 -49.76 -22.80
CA LYS A 1084 31.29 -51.08 -23.22
C LYS A 1084 32.35 -51.59 -22.23
N ILE A 1085 32.11 -52.78 -21.68
CA ILE A 1085 33.04 -53.52 -20.82
C ILE A 1085 33.56 -54.77 -21.55
N LYS A 1086 34.50 -55.51 -20.96
CA LYS A 1086 35.08 -56.70 -21.59
C LYS A 1086 34.02 -57.77 -21.98
N SER A 1087 32.92 -57.84 -21.23
CA SER A 1087 31.81 -58.78 -21.47
C SER A 1087 30.70 -58.20 -22.38
N GLY A 1088 30.94 -57.08 -23.08
CA GLY A 1088 29.96 -56.43 -23.95
C GLY A 1088 29.41 -55.12 -23.36
N TYR A 1089 28.23 -54.68 -23.80
CA TYR A 1089 27.62 -53.43 -23.32
C TYR A 1089 26.94 -53.61 -21.96
N SER A 1090 27.23 -52.71 -21.01
CA SER A 1090 26.76 -52.85 -19.62
C SER A 1090 25.35 -52.29 -19.43
N LEU A 1091 24.39 -53.13 -19.05
CA LEU A 1091 23.03 -52.73 -18.67
C LEU A 1091 22.97 -51.89 -17.37
N HIS A 1092 23.88 -52.15 -16.41
CA HIS A 1092 23.90 -51.41 -15.13
C HIS A 1092 24.56 -50.03 -15.24
N ARG A 1093 25.53 -49.87 -16.16
CA ARG A 1093 26.29 -48.60 -16.34
C ARG A 1093 25.79 -47.78 -17.54
N SER A 1094 24.75 -48.25 -18.22
CA SER A 1094 24.13 -47.59 -19.38
C SER A 1094 22.62 -47.53 -19.16
N GLN A 1095 21.96 -46.58 -19.80
CA GLN A 1095 20.50 -46.49 -19.77
C GLN A 1095 19.92 -47.33 -20.92
N LEU A 1096 20.04 -48.65 -20.81
CA LEU A 1096 19.61 -49.59 -21.85
C LEU A 1096 18.27 -50.23 -21.47
N VAL A 1097 17.42 -50.49 -22.47
CA VAL A 1097 16.11 -51.13 -22.31
C VAL A 1097 16.01 -52.27 -23.31
N THR A 1098 15.61 -53.47 -22.88
CA THR A 1098 15.38 -54.59 -23.79
C THR A 1098 14.09 -54.38 -24.58
N ASN A 1099 13.91 -55.10 -25.70
CA ASN A 1099 12.68 -54.98 -26.49
C ASN A 1099 11.41 -55.33 -25.69
N GLU A 1100 11.50 -56.29 -24.78
CA GLU A 1100 10.41 -56.64 -23.88
C GLU A 1100 10.10 -55.52 -22.87
N GLU A 1101 11.13 -54.99 -22.20
CA GLU A 1101 10.97 -53.88 -21.25
C GLU A 1101 10.42 -52.62 -21.94
N LEU A 1102 10.84 -52.33 -23.17
CA LEU A 1102 10.33 -51.20 -23.94
C LEU A 1102 8.83 -51.36 -24.24
N ASN A 1103 8.41 -52.55 -24.66
CA ASN A 1103 6.99 -52.82 -24.92
C ASN A 1103 6.14 -52.71 -23.65
N LEU A 1104 6.67 -53.11 -22.48
CA LEU A 1104 5.98 -52.90 -21.20
C LEU A 1104 5.80 -51.40 -20.90
N LEU A 1105 6.86 -50.61 -21.07
CA LEU A 1105 6.82 -49.16 -20.84
C LEU A 1105 5.85 -48.45 -21.79
N LEU A 1106 5.86 -48.79 -23.08
CA LEU A 1106 4.94 -48.21 -24.07
C LEU A 1106 3.47 -48.54 -23.76
N LYS A 1107 3.17 -49.80 -23.42
CA LYS A 1107 1.80 -50.21 -23.05
C LYS A 1107 1.32 -49.50 -21.78
N HIS A 1108 2.20 -49.32 -20.80
CA HIS A 1108 1.89 -48.57 -19.59
C HIS A 1108 1.62 -47.09 -19.87
N ASP A 1109 2.45 -46.46 -20.72
CA ASP A 1109 2.25 -45.09 -21.19
C ASP A 1109 0.86 -44.91 -21.82
N GLU A 1110 0.45 -45.81 -22.72
CA GLU A 1110 -0.91 -45.80 -23.29
C GLU A 1110 -2.01 -45.97 -22.22
N ALA A 1111 -1.79 -46.84 -21.24
CA ALA A 1111 -2.74 -47.09 -20.17
C ALA A 1111 -2.92 -45.85 -19.28
N LEU A 1112 -1.82 -45.16 -18.95
CA LEU A 1112 -1.85 -43.88 -18.24
C LEU A 1112 -2.60 -42.81 -19.06
N ILE A 1113 -2.33 -42.68 -20.35
CA ILE A 1113 -3.06 -41.74 -21.22
C ILE A 1113 -4.58 -42.00 -21.16
N LYS A 1114 -5.00 -43.28 -21.28
CA LYS A 1114 -6.41 -43.68 -21.17
C LYS A 1114 -6.98 -43.38 -19.78
N ALA A 1115 -6.22 -43.67 -18.71
CA ALA A 1115 -6.64 -43.44 -17.33
C ALA A 1115 -6.83 -41.95 -17.01
N ALA A 1116 -5.89 -41.09 -17.43
CA ALA A 1116 -6.01 -39.64 -17.27
C ALA A 1116 -7.24 -39.09 -18.00
N ALA A 1117 -7.45 -39.48 -19.27
CA ALA A 1117 -8.62 -39.07 -20.04
C ALA A 1117 -9.93 -39.53 -19.39
N ALA A 1118 -10.00 -40.78 -18.91
CA ALA A 1118 -11.15 -41.30 -18.18
C ALA A 1118 -11.43 -40.50 -16.90
N ALA A 1119 -10.39 -40.12 -16.16
CA ALA A 1119 -10.52 -39.31 -14.94
C ALA A 1119 -10.98 -37.87 -15.25
N ILE A 1120 -10.48 -37.26 -16.33
CA ILE A 1120 -10.93 -35.94 -16.80
C ILE A 1120 -12.41 -35.99 -17.21
N PHE A 1121 -12.82 -36.99 -17.98
CA PHE A 1121 -14.24 -37.20 -18.34
C PHE A 1121 -15.12 -37.58 -17.14
N ALA A 1122 -14.53 -38.14 -16.08
CA ALA A 1122 -15.23 -38.31 -14.83
C ALA A 1122 -15.39 -36.99 -14.06
N GLY A 1123 -14.79 -35.88 -14.48
CA GLY A 1123 -14.84 -34.59 -13.78
C GLY A 1123 -13.91 -34.52 -12.58
N ASN A 1124 -12.83 -35.31 -12.57
CA ASN A 1124 -11.87 -35.31 -11.48
C ASN A 1124 -11.05 -34.01 -11.45
N VAL A 1125 -11.14 -33.29 -10.34
CA VAL A 1125 -10.45 -32.02 -10.09
C VAL A 1125 -9.76 -32.02 -8.72
N ALA A 1126 -9.35 -33.19 -8.23
CA ALA A 1126 -8.72 -33.32 -6.92
C ALA A 1126 -7.50 -32.39 -6.77
N LEU A 1127 -7.44 -31.67 -5.64
CA LEU A 1127 -6.27 -30.90 -5.23
C LEU A 1127 -5.26 -31.84 -4.57
N LYS A 1128 -4.50 -32.56 -5.39
CA LYS A 1128 -3.49 -33.54 -4.94
C LYS A 1128 -2.17 -33.30 -5.65
N PRO A 1129 -1.42 -32.25 -5.27
CA PRO A 1129 -0.13 -31.97 -5.87
C PRO A 1129 0.88 -33.06 -5.52
N VAL A 1130 1.69 -33.44 -6.50
CA VAL A 1130 2.77 -34.41 -6.32
C VAL A 1130 3.89 -33.86 -5.44
N LYS A 1131 4.47 -34.72 -4.60
CA LYS A 1131 5.70 -34.49 -3.85
C LYS A 1131 6.71 -35.61 -4.15
N TRP A 1132 7.87 -35.20 -4.67
CA TRP A 1132 8.96 -36.11 -5.01
C TRP A 1132 9.82 -36.47 -3.78
N PRO A 1133 10.60 -37.57 -3.84
CA PRO A 1133 11.49 -37.99 -2.73
C PRO A 1133 12.53 -36.94 -2.31
N ASN A 1134 12.89 -36.03 -3.21
CA ASN A 1134 13.81 -34.91 -2.94
C ASN A 1134 13.13 -33.68 -2.31
N ASN A 1135 11.88 -33.81 -1.85
CA ASN A 1135 11.02 -32.75 -1.31
C ASN A 1135 10.59 -31.66 -2.30
N GLN A 1136 10.88 -31.79 -3.60
CA GLN A 1136 10.26 -30.93 -4.60
C GLN A 1136 8.76 -31.22 -4.68
N THR A 1137 7.96 -30.22 -5.07
CA THR A 1137 6.50 -30.35 -5.18
C THR A 1137 6.00 -29.74 -6.48
N ALA A 1138 4.87 -30.24 -6.98
CA ALA A 1138 4.19 -29.68 -8.15
C ALA A 1138 3.72 -28.23 -7.93
N LEU A 1139 3.61 -27.81 -6.67
CA LEU A 1139 3.25 -26.43 -6.32
C LEU A 1139 4.43 -25.46 -6.46
N GLN A 1140 5.69 -25.91 -6.41
CA GLN A 1140 6.85 -25.01 -6.27
C GLN A 1140 6.85 -23.85 -7.28
N TYR A 1141 6.54 -24.16 -8.54
CA TYR A 1141 6.47 -23.20 -9.66
C TYR A 1141 5.05 -23.02 -10.23
N SER A 1142 4.02 -23.44 -9.50
CA SER A 1142 2.64 -23.25 -9.95
C SER A 1142 2.23 -21.79 -9.81
N PRO A 1143 1.65 -21.16 -10.86
CA PRO A 1143 1.13 -19.80 -10.77
C PRO A 1143 -0.23 -19.72 -10.09
N PHE A 1144 -0.84 -20.87 -9.80
CA PHE A 1144 -2.22 -20.94 -9.30
C PHE A 1144 -2.31 -21.05 -7.77
N LYS A 1145 -1.21 -20.86 -7.03
CA LYS A 1145 -1.16 -21.02 -5.55
C LYS A 1145 -2.27 -20.25 -4.83
N ALA A 1146 -2.50 -18.99 -5.22
CA ALA A 1146 -3.52 -18.13 -4.60
C ALA A 1146 -4.96 -18.62 -4.82
N ILE A 1147 -5.20 -19.39 -5.89
CA ILE A 1147 -6.51 -20.00 -6.20
C ILE A 1147 -6.64 -21.36 -5.52
N MET A 1148 -5.57 -22.15 -5.55
CA MET A 1148 -5.52 -23.48 -4.92
C MET A 1148 -5.67 -23.38 -3.41
N GLN A 1149 -5.08 -22.34 -2.79
CA GLN A 1149 -5.04 -22.14 -1.34
C GLN A 1149 -4.61 -23.42 -0.60
N PHE A 1150 -3.71 -24.19 -1.22
CA PHE A 1150 -3.24 -25.45 -0.67
C PHE A 1150 -2.47 -25.17 0.61
N ASP A 1151 -2.96 -25.72 1.70
CA ASP A 1151 -2.36 -25.63 3.03
C ASP A 1151 -2.15 -27.04 3.56
N ALA A 1152 -0.89 -27.44 3.71
CA ALA A 1152 -0.50 -28.76 4.21
C ALA A 1152 -0.83 -28.97 5.69
N MET A 1153 -1.25 -27.93 6.42
CA MET A 1153 -1.78 -28.04 7.78
C MET A 1153 -3.26 -28.44 7.81
N LEU A 1154 -3.98 -28.36 6.68
CA LEU A 1154 -5.37 -28.81 6.59
C LEU A 1154 -5.42 -30.33 6.37
N PRO A 1155 -6.20 -31.09 7.17
CA PRO A 1155 -6.25 -32.56 7.07
C PRO A 1155 -6.70 -33.12 5.73
N GLU A 1156 -7.47 -32.35 4.95
CA GLU A 1156 -7.95 -32.73 3.63
C GLU A 1156 -6.97 -32.44 2.48
N ASN A 1157 -5.88 -31.71 2.76
CA ASN A 1157 -4.92 -31.25 1.77
C ASN A 1157 -3.63 -32.07 1.85
N ASP A 1158 -3.60 -33.17 1.13
CA ASP A 1158 -2.44 -34.07 1.12
C ASP A 1158 -1.64 -33.98 -0.17
N TYR A 1159 -0.32 -34.12 -0.04
CA TYR A 1159 0.55 -34.37 -1.17
C TYR A 1159 0.39 -35.81 -1.67
N HIS A 1160 0.43 -35.99 -2.98
CA HIS A 1160 0.65 -37.32 -3.56
C HIS A 1160 2.16 -37.64 -3.52
N HIS A 1161 2.56 -38.44 -2.53
CA HIS A 1161 3.95 -38.84 -2.34
C HIS A 1161 4.38 -39.90 -3.35
N ILE A 1162 5.43 -39.59 -4.12
CA ILE A 1162 5.99 -40.53 -5.09
C ILE A 1162 7.01 -41.44 -4.39
N ALA A 1163 6.83 -42.75 -4.50
CA ALA A 1163 7.74 -43.71 -3.88
C ALA A 1163 9.12 -43.71 -4.57
N PRO A 1164 10.24 -43.79 -3.81
CA PRO A 1164 11.59 -43.81 -4.36
C PRO A 1164 11.96 -45.20 -4.91
N ILE A 1165 11.29 -45.62 -6.00
CA ILE A 1165 11.57 -46.88 -6.69
C ILE A 1165 12.65 -46.71 -7.77
N ASP A 1166 13.49 -47.74 -7.94
CA ASP A 1166 14.52 -47.79 -8.99
C ASP A 1166 14.01 -48.46 -10.28
N ARG A 1167 14.86 -48.49 -11.33
CA ARG A 1167 14.52 -49.12 -12.62
C ARG A 1167 14.13 -50.59 -12.47
N ALA A 1168 14.85 -51.37 -11.67
CA ALA A 1168 14.60 -52.81 -11.56
C ALA A 1168 13.21 -53.06 -10.94
N GLN A 1169 12.88 -52.28 -9.91
CA GLN A 1169 11.57 -52.30 -9.27
C GLN A 1169 10.45 -51.86 -10.21
N VAL A 1170 10.65 -50.80 -11.01
CA VAL A 1170 9.66 -50.36 -12.01
C VAL A 1170 9.36 -51.46 -13.02
N ILE A 1171 10.39 -52.08 -13.60
CA ILE A 1171 10.19 -53.16 -14.59
C ILE A 1171 9.47 -54.36 -13.97
N GLU A 1172 9.80 -54.71 -12.73
CA GLU A 1172 9.12 -55.79 -12.02
C GLU A 1172 7.64 -55.50 -11.77
N LEU A 1173 7.29 -54.26 -11.39
CA LEU A 1173 5.89 -53.84 -11.25
C LEU A 1173 5.15 -53.95 -12.58
N LEU A 1174 5.75 -53.48 -13.68
CA LEU A 1174 5.14 -53.56 -15.01
C LEU A 1174 4.95 -55.01 -15.50
N ARG A 1175 5.84 -55.94 -15.12
CA ARG A 1175 5.65 -57.37 -15.42
C ARG A 1175 4.45 -57.95 -14.67
N LYS A 1176 4.33 -57.67 -13.37
CA LYS A 1176 3.20 -58.11 -12.55
C LYS A 1176 1.88 -57.56 -13.06
N GLU A 1177 1.82 -56.28 -13.40
CA GLU A 1177 0.63 -55.66 -14.00
C GLU A 1177 0.22 -56.33 -15.31
N LYS A 1178 1.20 -56.75 -16.14
CA LYS A 1178 0.91 -57.50 -17.36
C LYS A 1178 0.34 -58.89 -17.05
N GLU A 1179 0.93 -59.62 -16.11
CA GLU A 1179 0.46 -60.95 -15.69
C GLU A 1179 -0.98 -60.90 -15.11
N GLU A 1180 -1.29 -59.89 -14.30
CA GLU A 1180 -2.63 -59.67 -13.74
C GLU A 1180 -3.66 -59.32 -14.83
N ASN A 1181 -3.29 -58.48 -15.81
CA ASN A 1181 -4.16 -58.12 -16.92
C ASN A 1181 -4.37 -59.26 -17.93
N ASP A 1182 -3.38 -60.13 -18.12
CA ASP A 1182 -3.50 -61.31 -18.97
C ASP A 1182 -4.35 -62.40 -18.26
N GLY A 1183 -4.24 -62.56 -16.93
CA GLY A 1183 -5.09 -63.46 -16.13
C GLY A 1183 -6.55 -63.02 -15.95
N GLN A 1184 -6.86 -61.73 -16.03
CA GLN A 1184 -8.24 -61.22 -16.06
C GLN A 1184 -8.94 -61.37 -17.43
N LYS A 1185 -8.23 -61.75 -18.50
CA LYS A 1185 -8.80 -62.02 -19.83
C LYS A 1185 -9.10 -63.50 -20.07
N GLU A 1186 -8.57 -64.39 -19.24
CA GLU A 1186 -8.83 -65.84 -19.29
C GLU A 1186 -10.01 -66.28 -18.38
N ASN A 1187 -10.62 -65.34 -17.65
CA ASN A 1187 -11.92 -65.46 -16.97
C ASN A 1187 -12.92 -64.46 -17.57
#